data_AF-A0A2E4PLV3-F1
#
_entry.id   AF-A0A2E4PLV3-F1
#
_cell.length_a   1.000
_cell.length_b   1.000
_cell.length_c   1.000
_cell.angle_alpha   90.00
_cell.angle_beta   90.00
_cell.angle_gamma   90.00
#
_symmetry.space_group_name_H-M   'P 1'
#
loop_
_entity.id
_entity.type
_entity.pdbx_description
1 polymer ?
#
loop_
_entity_poly.entity_id
_entity_poly.type
_entity_poly.pdbx_seq_one_letter_code
_entity_poly.pdbx_strand_id
1 'polypeptide(L)'
;MLDTVTFVLHRINKQIPDLNAPRGLRYYNDFNRLLYERLLDYENKFIKRTRKFINEGVVDEINDDYFKRKSINSYGIVKRQGSIVESLEKKDFFFYPVHGNITTASSDSSCKFSINENSDSLKFELSIPKYFYGHNIAQFVPNIESERYRNKPFVLREFNGQLKEIKIRLIEFIVTFFNDLSILLGMTNFNLFKLEDIEIKRLDLCYNQFFASKEMAIDYLLAQKKIYHSRVKKNTIVVQDYDTSFAYRHSTDGFYFKIYHKGSEFLNSDLNKIHKINKEKFYNNPKLLIPATEIFKKHFPKVYDSKKGRVEDSIFEFYNLHLNSNEYNTFIDEIEALFVFKTSHLIKEANKVLRYEMSFTNTYLSTIYKRDVFRKDCPDWKFLKKSHSLIKRYNLHLERNKERARQFKIINNITKDMFQEYKIIQGSLMKKHEFFLFTEKKLKKHETSFPFMDSMEFRTNWAKAKILETKEATFSDSLFELIFKRFKEEIDFFQIKEVEETNTTIELIEKYNKEAQQRTKNYKNAFGETAYKKLTANQKRKKNLSQIQTSRLKIVLDRFNEGKSFDSIVHELALKKSAIYTLKYDLEKFKIYKNTVKTKYSFRNIKTDFSKYYENFLIDRSYASKLFHNPKLLSFDALRKSNHFSLNTVY
;
A
#
# COMPACT_ATOMS: atom_id res chain seq x y z
N MET A 1 1.91 8.16 4.89
CA MET A 1 0.88 7.48 4.10
C MET A 1 1.44 6.60 2.98
N LEU A 2 2.58 6.91 2.36
CA LEU A 2 3.25 5.95 1.48
C LEU A 2 4.28 5.16 2.28
N ASP A 3 4.32 3.84 2.10
CA ASP A 3 5.35 2.99 2.71
C ASP A 3 6.38 2.56 1.68
N THR A 4 6.00 1.70 0.75
CA THR A 4 6.90 1.15 -0.28
C THR A 4 6.47 1.63 -1.66
N VAL A 5 7.44 1.97 -2.49
CA VAL A 5 7.22 2.29 -3.90
C VAL A 5 8.13 1.44 -4.77
N THR A 6 7.59 1.01 -5.91
CA THR A 6 8.37 0.46 -7.02
C THR A 6 8.17 1.35 -8.23
N PHE A 7 9.24 1.95 -8.72
CA PHE A 7 9.23 2.73 -9.95
C PHE A 7 10.31 2.27 -10.91
N VAL A 8 10.11 2.57 -12.19
CA VAL A 8 10.98 2.18 -13.29
C VAL A 8 11.38 3.44 -14.05
N LEU A 9 12.67 3.62 -14.24
CA LEU A 9 13.24 4.61 -15.15
C LEU A 9 13.46 3.95 -16.51
N HIS A 10 12.78 4.45 -17.54
CA HIS A 10 12.84 3.94 -18.90
C HIS A 10 13.90 4.66 -19.75
N ARG A 11 14.12 4.15 -20.98
CA ARG A 11 14.88 4.82 -22.04
C ARG A 11 16.36 5.00 -21.68
N ILE A 12 16.96 3.99 -21.07
CA ILE A 12 18.38 4.03 -20.65
C ILE A 12 19.35 3.83 -21.84
N ASN A 13 18.89 3.17 -22.90
CA ASN A 13 19.62 2.81 -24.11
C ASN A 13 18.94 3.33 -25.38
N LYS A 14 17.72 3.89 -25.29
CA LYS A 14 17.04 4.51 -26.43
C LYS A 14 17.93 5.57 -27.07
N GLN A 15 18.24 5.39 -28.34
CA GLN A 15 18.98 6.36 -29.15
C GLN A 15 18.05 7.09 -30.12
N ILE A 16 18.40 8.33 -30.46
CA ILE A 16 17.72 9.15 -31.46
C ILE A 16 18.74 9.65 -32.49
N PRO A 17 18.32 9.86 -33.75
CA PRO A 17 19.17 10.48 -34.76
C PRO A 17 19.66 11.86 -34.34
N ASP A 18 20.95 12.10 -34.51
CA ASP A 18 21.59 13.40 -34.32
C ASP A 18 22.78 13.52 -35.28
N LEU A 19 22.67 14.42 -36.23
CA LEU A 19 23.68 14.66 -37.27
C LEU A 19 25.01 15.16 -36.71
N ASN A 20 25.00 15.74 -35.50
CA ASN A 20 26.20 16.24 -34.85
C ASN A 20 26.91 15.19 -33.99
N ALA A 21 26.27 14.03 -33.75
CA ALA A 21 26.87 12.96 -32.96
C ALA A 21 27.86 12.14 -33.81
N PRO A 22 28.99 11.66 -33.26
CA PRO A 22 30.03 10.93 -34.00
C PRO A 22 29.54 9.70 -34.79
N ARG A 23 28.37 9.15 -34.42
CA ARG A 23 27.76 7.98 -35.06
C ARG A 23 26.39 8.28 -35.67
N GLY A 24 26.03 9.56 -35.82
CA GLY A 24 24.69 9.97 -36.25
C GLY A 24 23.58 9.68 -35.23
N LEU A 25 23.95 9.21 -34.03
CA LEU A 25 23.04 8.78 -32.97
C LEU A 25 23.51 9.34 -31.63
N ARG A 26 22.58 9.85 -30.84
CA ARG A 26 22.79 10.17 -29.42
C ARG A 26 21.77 9.45 -28.55
N TYR A 27 22.06 9.30 -27.26
CA TYR A 27 21.06 8.79 -26.33
C TYR A 27 19.92 9.81 -26.18
N TYR A 28 18.70 9.29 -26.03
CA TYR A 28 17.51 10.11 -25.81
C TYR A 28 17.62 10.89 -24.50
N ASN A 29 18.24 10.28 -23.48
CA ASN A 29 18.47 10.88 -22.18
C ASN A 29 19.85 10.45 -21.63
N ASP A 30 20.81 11.37 -21.65
CA ASP A 30 22.19 11.11 -21.20
C ASP A 30 22.27 10.83 -19.68
N PHE A 31 21.37 11.41 -18.87
CA PHE A 31 21.33 11.11 -17.43
C PHE A 31 20.94 9.66 -17.18
N ASN A 32 19.90 9.16 -17.85
CA ASN A 32 19.42 7.78 -17.68
C ASN A 32 20.52 6.79 -18.10
N ARG A 33 21.21 7.08 -19.20
CA ARG A 33 22.33 6.26 -19.69
C ARG A 33 23.49 6.25 -18.71
N LEU A 34 23.94 7.44 -18.27
CA LEU A 34 25.05 7.56 -17.33
C LEU A 34 24.73 6.88 -15.99
N LEU A 35 23.49 6.98 -15.51
CA LEU A 35 23.06 6.28 -14.29
C LEU A 35 23.19 4.77 -14.44
N TYR A 36 22.74 4.22 -15.56
CA TYR A 36 22.86 2.80 -15.87
C TYR A 36 24.34 2.36 -15.88
N GLU A 37 25.21 3.10 -16.57
CA GLU A 37 26.65 2.79 -16.63
C GLU A 37 27.28 2.82 -15.23
N ARG A 38 26.98 3.86 -14.43
CA ARG A 38 27.48 3.99 -13.07
C ARG A 38 27.01 2.84 -12.18
N LEU A 39 25.75 2.42 -12.25
CA LEU A 39 25.26 1.27 -11.49
C LEU A 39 25.90 -0.07 -11.95
N LEU A 40 26.28 -0.17 -13.22
CA LEU A 40 26.95 -1.34 -13.78
C LEU A 40 28.46 -1.41 -13.54
N ASP A 41 29.09 -0.30 -13.18
CA ASP A 41 30.53 -0.25 -12.93
C ASP A 41 30.86 -0.08 -11.44
N TYR A 42 30.01 0.61 -10.67
CA TYR A 42 30.30 1.00 -9.29
C TYR A 42 29.95 -0.09 -8.27
N GLU A 43 30.92 -0.46 -7.43
CA GLU A 43 30.76 -1.39 -6.31
C GLU A 43 31.56 -0.89 -5.12
N ASN A 44 30.91 -0.78 -3.96
CA ASN A 44 31.53 -0.34 -2.73
C ASN A 44 30.72 -0.84 -1.51
N LYS A 45 31.03 -0.35 -0.30
CA LYS A 45 30.26 -0.71 0.90
C LYS A 45 28.77 -0.35 0.83
N PHE A 46 28.41 0.60 -0.03
CA PHE A 46 27.05 1.10 -0.21
C PHE A 46 26.30 0.43 -1.37
N ILE A 47 26.99 -0.06 -2.39
CA ILE A 47 26.38 -0.69 -3.56
C ILE A 47 26.93 -2.10 -3.70
N LYS A 48 26.07 -3.09 -3.48
CA LYS A 48 26.37 -4.52 -3.67
C LYS A 48 25.60 -5.05 -4.86
N ARG A 49 26.25 -5.86 -5.69
CA ARG A 49 25.64 -6.45 -6.88
C ARG A 49 25.70 -7.96 -6.83
N THR A 50 24.74 -8.59 -7.50
CA THR A 50 24.73 -10.03 -7.66
C THR A 50 24.42 -10.32 -9.13
N ARG A 51 25.39 -10.91 -9.82
CA ARG A 51 25.22 -11.43 -11.17
C ARG A 51 24.99 -12.94 -11.04
N LYS A 52 23.88 -13.43 -11.59
CA LYS A 52 23.67 -14.88 -11.73
C LYS A 52 24.28 -15.29 -13.06
N PHE A 53 25.28 -16.17 -13.00
CA PHE A 53 25.81 -16.87 -14.15
C PHE A 53 25.20 -18.27 -14.17
N ILE A 54 24.80 -18.77 -15.34
CA ILE A 54 24.62 -20.22 -15.53
C ILE A 54 26.02 -20.79 -15.69
N ASN A 55 26.33 -21.90 -15.00
CA ASN A 55 27.61 -22.59 -15.04
C ASN A 55 28.24 -22.58 -16.45
N GLU A 56 29.26 -21.75 -16.65
CA GLU A 56 30.21 -21.92 -17.74
C GLU A 56 31.10 -23.09 -17.33
N GLY A 57 30.77 -24.29 -17.80
CA GLY A 57 31.72 -25.40 -17.80
C GLY A 57 32.69 -25.19 -18.95
N VAL A 58 34.00 -25.19 -18.65
CA VAL A 58 35.01 -25.42 -19.69
C VAL A 58 34.85 -26.87 -20.11
N VAL A 59 34.56 -27.12 -21.39
CA VAL A 59 34.63 -28.47 -21.95
C VAL A 59 36.09 -28.67 -22.32
N ASP A 60 36.83 -29.40 -21.49
CA ASP A 60 38.29 -29.51 -21.64
C ASP A 60 38.73 -30.32 -22.87
N GLU A 61 37.89 -31.20 -23.43
CA GLU A 61 38.18 -31.86 -24.69
C GLU A 61 36.88 -32.10 -25.48
N ILE A 62 36.78 -31.47 -26.65
CA ILE A 62 35.68 -31.71 -27.59
C ILE A 62 36.09 -32.89 -28.48
N ASN A 63 35.53 -34.08 -28.25
CA ASN A 63 35.66 -35.20 -29.20
C ASN A 63 34.44 -35.27 -30.13
N ASP A 64 34.61 -35.93 -31.28
CA ASP A 64 33.58 -36.06 -32.33
C ASP A 64 32.28 -36.74 -31.88
N ASP A 65 32.30 -37.48 -30.76
CA ASP A 65 31.10 -38.09 -30.19
C ASP A 65 30.23 -37.09 -29.39
N TYR A 66 30.79 -35.96 -28.95
CA TYR A 66 30.01 -34.87 -28.36
C TYR A 66 29.11 -34.17 -29.40
N PHE A 67 29.57 -34.09 -30.66
CA PHE A 67 28.83 -33.48 -31.77
C PHE A 67 27.64 -34.31 -32.27
N LYS A 68 27.66 -35.64 -32.12
CA LYS A 68 26.59 -36.50 -32.64
C LYS A 68 25.33 -36.56 -31.77
N ARG A 69 25.37 -36.06 -30.52
CA ARG A 69 24.22 -36.11 -29.59
C ARG A 69 23.47 -34.80 -29.35
N LYS A 70 23.92 -33.66 -29.90
CA LYS A 70 23.14 -32.41 -29.91
C LYS A 70 23.35 -31.65 -31.22
N SER A 71 22.32 -31.67 -32.05
CA SER A 71 22.20 -30.87 -33.26
C SER A 71 22.11 -29.37 -32.92
N ILE A 72 23.25 -28.71 -32.69
CA ILE A 72 23.34 -27.24 -32.69
C ILE A 72 24.59 -26.85 -33.48
N ASN A 73 24.39 -26.63 -34.78
CA ASN A 73 25.39 -26.05 -35.66
C ASN A 73 25.38 -24.52 -35.50
N SER A 74 26.18 -23.94 -34.60
CA SER A 74 26.81 -22.60 -34.75
C SER A 74 27.46 -22.08 -33.45
N TYR A 75 28.66 -21.49 -33.59
CA TYR A 75 29.37 -20.78 -32.53
C TYR A 75 29.29 -19.26 -32.74
N GLY A 76 29.16 -18.51 -31.65
CA GLY A 76 29.35 -17.06 -31.61
C GLY A 76 30.13 -16.68 -30.35
N ILE A 77 31.28 -16.02 -30.53
CA ILE A 77 32.05 -15.44 -29.41
C ILE A 77 31.41 -14.10 -29.05
N VAL A 78 31.03 -13.90 -27.79
CA VAL A 78 30.52 -12.61 -27.29
C VAL A 78 31.35 -12.14 -26.10
N LYS A 79 32.00 -10.99 -26.25
CA LYS A 79 32.62 -10.24 -25.14
C LYS A 79 31.51 -9.53 -24.37
N ARG A 80 31.31 -9.94 -23.12
CA ARG A 80 30.33 -9.50 -22.09
C ARG A 80 28.96 -10.21 -22.11
N GLN A 81 28.86 -11.19 -21.20
CA GLN A 81 27.70 -11.53 -20.36
C GLN A 81 26.44 -12.06 -21.07
N GLY A 82 26.37 -13.39 -21.17
CA GLY A 82 25.15 -14.21 -21.19
C GLY A 82 24.10 -13.86 -22.24
N SER A 83 24.13 -14.56 -23.39
CA SER A 83 23.09 -14.52 -24.42
C SER A 83 22.49 -15.91 -24.66
N ILE A 84 21.17 -16.00 -24.85
CA ILE A 84 20.50 -17.18 -25.44
C ILE A 84 20.03 -16.79 -26.84
N VAL A 85 20.37 -17.59 -27.86
CA VAL A 85 19.91 -17.42 -29.25
C VAL A 85 18.95 -18.57 -29.56
N GLU A 86 17.71 -18.28 -29.94
CA GLU A 86 16.68 -19.32 -30.12
C GLU A 86 16.56 -19.88 -31.56
N SER A 87 17.09 -19.23 -32.62
CA SER A 87 17.32 -19.83 -33.96
C SER A 87 17.95 -18.85 -34.96
N LEU A 88 18.40 -19.34 -36.13
CA LEU A 88 18.98 -18.56 -37.24
C LEU A 88 18.03 -17.49 -37.83
N GLU A 89 16.71 -17.65 -37.69
CA GLU A 89 15.73 -16.76 -38.32
C GLU A 89 15.29 -15.59 -37.41
N LYS A 90 15.55 -15.68 -36.09
CA LYS A 90 15.30 -14.59 -35.12
C LYS A 90 16.42 -14.54 -34.09
N LYS A 91 17.30 -13.55 -34.25
CA LYS A 91 18.30 -13.20 -33.23
C LYS A 91 17.64 -12.31 -32.16
N ASP A 92 16.90 -12.93 -31.25
CA ASP A 92 16.46 -12.23 -30.03
C ASP A 92 17.56 -12.36 -28.98
N PHE A 93 18.23 -11.26 -28.66
CA PHE A 93 19.25 -11.20 -27.61
C PHE A 93 18.57 -10.99 -26.25
N PHE A 94 18.83 -11.89 -25.30
CA PHE A 94 18.33 -11.77 -23.94
C PHE A 94 19.48 -11.61 -22.95
N PHE A 95 19.57 -10.44 -22.33
CA PHE A 95 20.49 -10.19 -21.23
C PHE A 95 19.86 -10.59 -19.89
N TYR A 96 20.65 -11.23 -19.01
CA TYR A 96 20.22 -11.48 -17.64
C TYR A 96 20.14 -10.17 -16.85
N PRO A 97 19.08 -9.98 -16.04
CA PRO A 97 18.98 -8.78 -15.24
C PRO A 97 20.07 -8.73 -14.17
N VAL A 98 20.74 -7.58 -14.05
CA VAL A 98 21.68 -7.32 -12.95
C VAL A 98 20.89 -6.83 -11.75
N HIS A 99 21.05 -7.50 -10.62
CA HIS A 99 20.42 -7.10 -9.36
C HIS A 99 21.43 -6.48 -8.42
N GLY A 100 20.98 -5.51 -7.63
CA GLY A 100 21.80 -4.98 -6.56
C GLY A 100 21.01 -4.29 -5.47
N ASN A 101 21.73 -3.93 -4.42
CA ASN A 101 21.21 -3.18 -3.28
C ASN A 101 22.05 -1.92 -3.12
N ILE A 102 21.38 -0.77 -3.03
CA ILE A 102 21.96 0.52 -2.68
C ILE A 102 21.59 0.79 -1.22
N THR A 103 22.58 1.01 -0.36
CA THR A 103 22.40 1.56 0.98
C THR A 103 22.83 3.03 0.97
N THR A 104 21.93 3.92 1.39
CA THR A 104 22.23 5.35 1.46
C THR A 104 23.13 5.67 2.65
N ALA A 105 23.83 6.81 2.59
CA ALA A 105 24.68 7.31 3.69
C ALA A 105 23.91 7.50 5.01
N SER A 106 22.57 7.61 4.98
CA SER A 106 21.67 7.57 6.14
C SER A 106 21.52 6.19 6.81
N SER A 107 22.32 5.20 6.39
CA SER A 107 22.58 3.92 7.05
C SER A 107 21.50 2.82 7.08
N ASP A 108 20.27 2.98 6.56
CA ASP A 108 19.21 2.05 7.01
C ASP A 108 18.17 1.52 6.01
N SER A 109 18.28 1.81 4.72
CA SER A 109 17.37 1.19 3.75
C SER A 109 18.13 0.68 2.53
N SER A 110 17.99 -0.62 2.27
CA SER A 110 18.41 -1.21 1.02
C SER A 110 17.38 -0.85 -0.04
N CYS A 111 17.67 0.13 -0.88
CA CYS A 111 16.98 0.27 -2.15
C CYS A 111 17.42 -0.91 -3.03
N LYS A 112 16.46 -1.75 -3.41
CA LYS A 112 16.72 -2.81 -4.38
C LYS A 112 16.64 -2.20 -5.76
N PHE A 113 17.65 -2.44 -6.58
CA PHE A 113 17.59 -2.11 -7.99
C PHE A 113 17.73 -3.36 -8.86
N SER A 114 17.09 -3.32 -10.03
CA SER A 114 17.32 -4.31 -11.07
C SER A 114 17.44 -3.62 -12.41
N ILE A 115 18.48 -3.98 -13.14
CA ILE A 115 18.77 -3.51 -14.48
C ILE A 115 18.30 -4.57 -15.46
N ASN A 116 17.45 -4.20 -16.41
CA ASN A 116 17.03 -5.11 -17.47
C ASN A 116 17.24 -4.42 -18.83
N GLU A 117 18.25 -4.88 -19.55
CA GLU A 117 18.61 -4.33 -20.86
C GLU A 117 17.54 -4.65 -21.91
N ASN A 118 16.90 -5.82 -21.81
CA ASN A 118 15.84 -6.23 -22.75
C ASN A 118 14.62 -5.32 -22.68
N SER A 119 14.34 -4.75 -21.50
CA SER A 119 13.23 -3.82 -21.31
C SER A 119 13.66 -2.35 -21.32
N ASP A 120 14.91 -2.06 -21.67
CA ASP A 120 15.47 -0.71 -21.71
C ASP A 120 15.15 0.12 -20.45
N SER A 121 15.37 -0.48 -19.27
CA SER A 121 14.87 0.12 -18.02
C SER A 121 15.66 -0.24 -16.75
N LEU A 122 15.67 0.69 -15.80
CA LEU A 122 16.13 0.50 -14.42
C LEU A 122 14.94 0.47 -13.47
N LYS A 123 14.78 -0.59 -12.70
CA LYS A 123 13.72 -0.71 -11.68
C LYS A 123 14.29 -0.48 -10.29
N PHE A 124 13.60 0.31 -9.49
CA PHE A 124 13.91 0.58 -8.09
C PHE A 124 12.76 0.17 -7.18
N GLU A 125 13.06 -0.43 -6.03
CA GLU A 125 12.10 -0.82 -5.00
C GLU A 125 12.65 -0.45 -3.62
N LEU A 126 11.93 0.41 -2.89
CA LEU A 126 12.33 0.84 -1.55
C LEU A 126 11.16 1.31 -0.68
N SER A 127 11.41 1.31 0.64
CA SER A 127 10.51 1.90 1.65
C SER A 127 10.89 3.37 1.89
N ILE A 128 9.97 4.29 1.59
CA ILE A 128 10.14 5.73 1.72
C ILE A 128 10.40 6.12 3.19
N PRO A 129 9.63 5.63 4.19
CA PRO A 129 9.94 5.91 5.58
C PRO A 129 11.33 5.43 6.00
N LYS A 130 11.76 4.23 5.59
CA LYS A 130 13.10 3.72 5.93
C LYS A 130 14.21 4.54 5.27
N TYR A 131 13.99 5.03 4.05
CA TYR A 131 14.93 5.92 3.37
C TYR A 131 15.22 7.19 4.16
N PHE A 132 14.16 7.85 4.64
CA PHE A 132 14.30 9.12 5.37
C PHE A 132 14.64 8.95 6.85
N TYR A 133 13.99 8.01 7.52
CA TYR A 133 14.01 7.93 8.98
C TYR A 133 14.88 6.79 9.50
N GLY A 134 15.25 5.84 8.64
CA GLY A 134 15.97 4.61 9.00
C GLY A 134 15.08 3.49 9.55
N HIS A 135 13.81 3.76 9.75
CA HIS A 135 12.80 2.80 10.20
C HIS A 135 11.44 3.21 9.64
N ASN A 136 10.43 2.37 9.79
CA ASN A 136 9.07 2.62 9.29
C ASN A 136 8.03 2.77 10.42
N ILE A 137 8.45 3.12 11.63
CA ILE A 137 7.50 3.51 12.71
C ILE A 137 6.97 4.92 12.42
N ALA A 138 7.85 5.82 11.94
CA ALA A 138 7.45 7.09 11.38
C ALA A 138 6.67 6.89 10.07
N GLN A 139 5.70 7.77 9.81
CA GLN A 139 4.90 7.74 8.59
C GLN A 139 5.39 8.79 7.61
N PHE A 140 5.36 8.50 6.31
CA PHE A 140 5.58 9.51 5.28
C PHE A 140 4.37 10.45 5.17
N VAL A 141 4.26 11.39 6.11
CA VAL A 141 3.28 12.51 6.17
C VAL A 141 4.05 13.82 6.37
N PRO A 142 3.48 15.01 6.08
CA PRO A 142 4.15 16.28 6.34
C PRO A 142 4.63 16.36 7.79
N ASN A 143 5.85 16.84 8.02
CA ASN A 143 6.35 16.98 9.39
C ASN A 143 5.69 18.18 10.07
N ILE A 144 5.48 18.14 11.38
CA ILE A 144 4.93 19.24 12.17
C ILE A 144 5.70 20.56 12.01
N GLU A 145 7.01 20.48 11.77
CA GLU A 145 7.87 21.63 11.58
C GLU A 145 7.91 22.13 10.13
N SER A 146 7.36 21.38 9.17
CA SER A 146 7.32 21.79 7.76
C SER A 146 6.37 22.97 7.55
N GLU A 147 6.69 23.83 6.58
CA GLU A 147 5.81 24.94 6.19
C GLU A 147 4.42 24.43 5.75
N ARG A 148 4.40 23.31 5.01
CA ARG A 148 3.17 22.62 4.60
C ARG A 148 2.26 22.32 5.80
N TYR A 149 2.82 21.83 6.90
CA TYR A 149 2.06 21.60 8.13
C TYR A 149 1.67 22.90 8.83
N ARG A 150 2.61 23.82 9.05
CA ARG A 150 2.36 25.09 9.77
C ARG A 150 1.26 25.92 9.12
N ASN A 151 1.18 25.92 7.79
CA ASN A 151 0.17 26.66 7.05
C ASN A 151 -1.23 25.99 7.09
N LYS A 152 -1.30 24.67 7.31
CA LYS A 152 -2.55 23.89 7.24
C LYS A 152 -2.64 22.78 8.33
N PRO A 153 -2.42 23.09 9.62
CA PRO A 153 -2.20 22.07 10.64
C PRO A 153 -3.44 21.21 10.92
N PHE A 154 -4.63 21.80 10.85
CA PHE A 154 -5.89 21.07 11.08
C PHE A 154 -6.30 20.21 9.89
N VAL A 155 -6.16 20.75 8.67
CA VAL A 155 -6.51 20.02 7.44
C VAL A 155 -5.65 18.77 7.28
N LEU A 156 -4.35 18.87 7.60
CA LEU A 156 -3.43 17.74 7.48
C LEU A 156 -3.62 16.66 8.55
N ARG A 157 -4.42 16.90 9.60
CA ARG A 157 -4.83 15.83 10.49
C ARG A 157 -5.85 14.90 9.84
N GLU A 158 -6.50 15.32 8.77
CA GLU A 158 -7.52 14.54 8.08
C GLU A 158 -6.96 13.78 6.86
N PHE A 159 -7.60 12.66 6.54
CA PHE A 159 -7.30 11.88 5.32
C PHE A 159 -7.39 12.72 4.04
N ASN A 160 -8.40 13.58 3.93
CA ASN A 160 -8.59 14.43 2.74
C ASN A 160 -7.48 15.48 2.62
N GLY A 161 -6.97 16.01 3.73
CA GLY A 161 -5.81 16.89 3.70
C GLY A 161 -4.54 16.15 3.28
N GLN A 162 -4.33 14.94 3.82
CA GLN A 162 -3.19 14.11 3.40
C GLN A 162 -3.25 13.73 1.92
N LEU A 163 -4.42 13.40 1.38
CA LEU A 163 -4.61 13.10 -0.04
C LEU A 163 -4.13 14.23 -0.96
N LYS A 164 -4.41 15.49 -0.61
CA LYS A 164 -4.01 16.66 -1.41
C LYS A 164 -2.49 16.83 -1.51
N GLU A 165 -1.74 16.40 -0.50
CA GLU A 165 -0.29 16.62 -0.45
C GLU A 165 0.52 15.37 -0.83
N ILE A 166 0.00 14.17 -0.61
CA ILE A 166 0.80 12.94 -0.68
C ILE A 166 1.33 12.62 -2.09
N LYS A 167 0.58 12.97 -3.16
CA LYS A 167 1.05 12.76 -4.54
C LYS A 167 2.18 13.73 -4.89
N ILE A 168 2.04 15.00 -4.51
CA ILE A 168 3.09 16.01 -4.69
C ILE A 168 4.36 15.51 -4.00
N ARG A 169 4.24 15.04 -2.76
CA ARG A 169 5.33 14.46 -1.97
C ARG A 169 5.97 13.22 -2.57
N LEU A 170 5.20 12.37 -3.27
CA LEU A 170 5.75 11.22 -3.99
C LEU A 170 6.67 11.67 -5.14
N ILE A 171 6.22 12.64 -5.95
CA ILE A 171 7.02 13.18 -7.07
C ILE A 171 8.30 13.82 -6.52
N GLU A 172 8.12 14.66 -5.51
CA GLU A 172 9.16 15.29 -4.72
C GLU A 172 10.20 14.29 -4.21
N PHE A 173 9.76 13.20 -3.58
CA PHE A 173 10.63 12.12 -3.13
C PHE A 173 11.42 11.48 -4.28
N ILE A 174 10.79 11.20 -5.42
CA ILE A 174 11.44 10.57 -6.57
C ILE A 174 12.56 11.47 -7.11
N VAL A 175 12.31 12.77 -7.25
CA VAL A 175 13.33 13.75 -7.67
C VAL A 175 14.52 13.73 -6.70
N THR A 176 14.27 13.83 -5.39
CA THR A 176 15.35 13.80 -4.39
C THR A 176 16.10 12.49 -4.38
N PHE A 177 15.41 11.35 -4.53
CA PHE A 177 16.06 10.04 -4.62
C PHE A 177 17.07 10.01 -5.77
N PHE A 178 16.71 10.47 -6.97
CA PHE A 178 17.63 10.49 -8.11
C PHE A 178 18.74 11.53 -7.94
N ASN A 179 18.46 12.66 -7.28
CA ASN A 179 19.48 13.65 -6.94
C ASN A 179 20.53 13.07 -5.98
N ASP A 180 20.08 12.44 -4.88
CA ASP A 180 20.95 11.79 -3.90
C ASP A 180 21.78 10.67 -4.56
N LEU A 181 21.15 9.89 -5.45
CA LEU A 181 21.82 8.84 -6.21
C LEU A 181 22.87 9.43 -7.17
N SER A 182 22.58 10.56 -7.82
CA SER A 182 23.54 11.26 -8.69
C SER A 182 24.77 11.71 -7.91
N ILE A 183 24.58 12.26 -6.69
CA ILE A 183 25.68 12.67 -5.80
C ILE A 183 26.49 11.45 -5.36
N LEU A 184 25.81 10.37 -4.94
CA LEU A 184 26.46 9.12 -4.51
C LEU A 184 27.34 8.50 -5.60
N LEU A 185 26.95 8.65 -6.86
CA LEU A 185 27.64 8.11 -8.03
C LEU A 185 28.57 9.13 -8.72
N GLY A 186 28.70 10.34 -8.18
CA GLY A 186 29.55 11.39 -8.76
C GLY A 186 29.10 11.85 -10.14
N MET A 187 27.79 11.91 -10.38
CA MET A 187 27.19 12.36 -11.64
C MET A 187 26.89 13.87 -11.58
N THR A 188 27.23 14.60 -12.65
CA THR A 188 27.05 16.06 -12.73
C THR A 188 25.77 16.51 -13.46
N ASN A 189 25.08 15.59 -14.15
CA ASN A 189 24.04 15.93 -15.14
C ASN A 189 22.60 15.73 -14.62
N PHE A 190 22.34 15.98 -13.33
CA PHE A 190 20.99 15.78 -12.76
C PHE A 190 19.92 16.68 -13.41
N ASN A 191 20.32 17.83 -13.97
CA ASN A 191 19.44 18.72 -14.73
C ASN A 191 18.82 18.07 -15.99
N LEU A 192 19.35 16.94 -16.47
CA LEU A 192 18.78 16.19 -17.60
C LEU A 192 17.77 15.11 -17.17
N PHE A 193 17.55 14.93 -15.85
CA PHE A 193 16.55 14.01 -15.33
C PHE A 193 15.13 14.44 -15.74
N LYS A 194 14.35 13.48 -16.23
CA LYS A 194 12.99 13.71 -16.76
C LYS A 194 11.98 12.82 -16.06
N LEU A 195 10.90 13.42 -15.55
CA LEU A 195 9.83 12.69 -14.86
C LEU A 195 8.93 11.92 -15.82
N GLU A 196 8.93 12.26 -17.11
CA GLU A 196 8.24 11.54 -18.18
C GLU A 196 8.79 10.13 -18.39
N ASP A 197 10.03 9.87 -17.96
CA ASP A 197 10.67 8.56 -18.09
C ASP A 197 10.38 7.65 -16.88
N ILE A 198 9.65 8.17 -15.87
CA ILE A 198 9.33 7.44 -14.63
C ILE A 198 7.96 6.79 -14.69
N GLU A 199 7.95 5.47 -14.59
CA GLU A 199 6.77 4.64 -14.45
C GLU A 199 6.59 4.16 -13.00
N ILE A 200 5.36 4.25 -12.48
CA ILE A 200 4.97 3.67 -11.19
C ILE A 200 4.47 2.22 -11.40
N LYS A 201 5.22 1.24 -10.90
CA LYS A 201 4.85 -0.19 -10.96
C LYS A 201 4.07 -0.67 -9.75
N ARG A 202 4.36 -0.12 -8.57
CA ARG A 202 3.70 -0.48 -7.30
C ARG A 202 3.70 0.68 -6.32
N LEU A 203 2.60 0.85 -5.62
CA LEU A 203 2.49 1.74 -4.46
C LEU A 203 1.87 0.99 -3.29
N ASP A 204 2.51 1.07 -2.14
CA ASP A 204 1.96 0.60 -0.88
C ASP A 204 1.55 1.80 -0.03
N LEU A 205 0.24 1.92 0.20
CA LEU A 205 -0.31 2.90 1.13
C LEU A 205 -0.32 2.31 2.54
N CYS A 206 -0.04 3.15 3.53
CA CYS A 206 -0.06 2.79 4.93
C CYS A 206 -0.70 3.86 5.83
N TYR A 207 -1.23 3.41 6.96
CA TYR A 207 -1.74 4.27 8.03
C TYR A 207 -1.43 3.62 9.37
N ASN A 208 -0.80 4.37 10.28
CA ASN A 208 -0.55 3.95 11.66
C ASN A 208 -1.64 4.51 12.56
N GLN A 209 -2.45 3.63 13.14
CA GLN A 209 -3.39 3.97 14.20
C GLN A 209 -2.70 3.81 15.55
N PHE A 210 -2.77 4.86 16.37
CA PHE A 210 -2.07 4.93 17.65
C PHE A 210 -3.02 4.63 18.81
N PHE A 211 -2.52 3.87 19.78
CA PHE A 211 -3.21 3.43 20.98
C PHE A 211 -2.44 3.90 22.22
N ALA A 212 -3.08 3.83 23.40
CA ALA A 212 -2.41 4.19 24.65
C ALA A 212 -1.36 3.14 25.08
N SER A 213 -1.63 1.86 24.81
CA SER A 213 -0.75 0.74 25.18
C SER A 213 -0.76 -0.38 24.14
N LYS A 214 0.17 -1.34 24.32
CA LYS A 214 0.29 -2.55 23.50
C LYS A 214 -0.93 -3.44 23.61
N GLU A 215 -1.41 -3.64 24.83
CA GLU A 215 -2.53 -4.51 25.15
C GLU A 215 -3.80 -3.99 24.48
N MET A 216 -3.99 -2.66 24.48
CA MET A 216 -5.10 -2.00 23.81
C MET A 216 -5.03 -2.17 22.28
N ALA A 217 -3.84 -2.04 21.68
CA ALA A 217 -3.65 -2.27 20.24
C ALA A 217 -3.94 -3.74 19.87
N ILE A 218 -3.47 -4.70 20.66
CA ILE A 218 -3.72 -6.13 20.42
C ILE A 218 -5.20 -6.49 20.59
N ASP A 219 -5.87 -5.99 21.64
CA ASP A 219 -7.30 -6.21 21.85
C ASP A 219 -8.13 -5.66 20.69
N TYR A 220 -7.77 -4.46 20.18
CA TYR A 220 -8.39 -3.88 18.99
C TYR A 220 -8.20 -4.76 17.75
N LEU A 221 -6.99 -5.27 17.52
CA LEU A 221 -6.70 -6.18 16.40
C LEU A 221 -7.51 -7.47 16.49
N LEU A 222 -7.64 -8.06 17.69
CA LEU A 222 -8.46 -9.25 17.91
C LEU A 222 -9.94 -8.97 17.61
N ALA A 223 -10.44 -7.79 17.99
CA ALA A 223 -11.79 -7.36 17.61
C ALA A 223 -11.95 -7.21 16.08
N GLN A 224 -10.94 -6.70 15.38
CA GLN A 224 -10.95 -6.58 13.92
C GLN A 224 -10.99 -7.95 13.23
N LYS A 225 -10.24 -8.93 13.74
CA LYS A 225 -10.26 -10.31 13.23
C LYS A 225 -11.63 -10.96 13.32
N LYS A 226 -12.43 -10.63 14.34
CA LYS A 226 -13.81 -11.12 14.45
C LYS A 226 -14.71 -10.60 13.31
N ILE A 227 -14.40 -9.42 12.77
CA ILE A 227 -15.14 -8.80 11.65
C ILE A 227 -14.57 -9.24 10.29
N TYR A 228 -13.27 -9.54 10.25
CA TYR A 228 -12.52 -9.91 9.05
C TYR A 228 -13.17 -11.02 8.22
N HIS A 229 -13.59 -12.12 8.86
CA HIS A 229 -14.22 -13.23 8.15
C HIS A 229 -15.49 -12.84 7.38
N SER A 230 -16.15 -11.74 7.77
CA SER A 230 -17.33 -11.22 7.07
C SER A 230 -17.02 -10.47 5.78
N ARG A 231 -15.76 -10.02 5.62
CA ARG A 231 -15.25 -9.28 4.46
C ARG A 231 -14.68 -10.23 3.42
N VAL A 232 -14.10 -11.35 3.87
CA VAL A 232 -13.54 -12.42 3.03
C VAL A 232 -14.70 -13.13 2.32
N LYS A 233 -14.96 -12.74 1.07
CA LYS A 233 -15.89 -13.47 0.18
C LYS A 233 -15.28 -14.81 -0.25
N LYS A 234 -16.09 -15.75 -0.74
CA LYS A 234 -15.61 -17.04 -1.31
C LYS A 234 -14.43 -16.94 -2.30
N ASN A 235 -14.31 -15.83 -3.03
CA ASN A 235 -13.25 -15.63 -4.04
C ASN A 235 -12.03 -14.85 -3.50
N THR A 236 -12.01 -14.56 -2.21
CA THR A 236 -10.91 -13.85 -1.55
C THR A 236 -9.86 -14.87 -1.14
N ILE A 237 -8.59 -14.59 -1.46
CA ILE A 237 -7.49 -15.47 -1.06
C ILE A 237 -7.04 -14.98 0.32
N VAL A 238 -7.31 -15.77 1.36
CA VAL A 238 -6.72 -15.58 2.68
C VAL A 238 -5.26 -15.98 2.58
N VAL A 239 -4.35 -15.04 2.82
CA VAL A 239 -2.92 -15.28 2.61
C VAL A 239 -2.31 -15.89 3.87
N GLN A 240 -2.57 -15.29 5.03
CA GLN A 240 -2.04 -15.70 6.33
C GLN A 240 -2.80 -14.96 7.46
N ASP A 241 -3.21 -15.70 8.49
CA ASP A 241 -3.69 -15.18 9.77
C ASP A 241 -2.66 -15.55 10.84
N TYR A 242 -2.05 -14.57 11.48
CA TYR A 242 -1.11 -14.75 12.61
C TYR A 242 -1.67 -14.08 13.84
N ASP A 243 -1.26 -14.43 15.05
CA ASP A 243 -1.78 -13.79 16.28
C ASP A 243 -1.71 -12.25 16.24
N THR A 244 -0.67 -11.71 15.61
CA THR A 244 -0.37 -10.28 15.53
C THR A 244 -0.68 -9.63 14.18
N SER A 245 -1.33 -10.34 13.25
CA SER A 245 -1.76 -9.77 11.97
C SER A 245 -2.85 -10.57 11.26
N PHE A 246 -3.52 -9.95 10.29
CA PHE A 246 -4.28 -10.68 9.27
C PHE A 246 -4.09 -10.01 7.92
N ALA A 247 -4.16 -10.82 6.86
CA ALA A 247 -4.00 -10.34 5.50
C ALA A 247 -4.86 -11.09 4.49
N TYR A 248 -5.38 -10.36 3.52
CA TYR A 248 -6.16 -10.95 2.45
C TYR A 248 -5.91 -10.27 1.12
N ARG A 249 -6.22 -11.01 0.06
CA ARG A 249 -6.20 -10.51 -1.32
C ARG A 249 -7.60 -10.63 -1.91
N HIS A 250 -8.14 -9.52 -2.42
CA HIS A 250 -9.51 -9.48 -2.94
C HIS A 250 -9.72 -10.40 -4.18
N SER A 251 -8.67 -10.60 -4.98
CA SER A 251 -8.63 -11.49 -6.15
C SER A 251 -7.17 -11.67 -6.60
N THR A 252 -6.86 -12.63 -7.49
CA THR A 252 -5.49 -12.81 -8.03
C THR A 252 -4.85 -11.51 -8.51
N ASP A 253 -5.65 -10.70 -9.23
CA ASP A 253 -5.28 -9.39 -9.78
C ASP A 253 -5.73 -8.20 -8.92
N GLY A 254 -6.24 -8.47 -7.71
CA GLY A 254 -6.74 -7.47 -6.78
C GLY A 254 -5.63 -6.83 -5.93
N PHE A 255 -6.04 -5.90 -5.07
CA PHE A 255 -5.16 -5.40 -4.01
C PHE A 255 -4.89 -6.48 -2.97
N TYR A 256 -3.74 -6.32 -2.30
CA TYR A 256 -3.42 -6.98 -1.04
C TYR A 256 -3.61 -5.98 0.10
N PHE A 257 -4.25 -6.41 1.19
CA PHE A 257 -4.48 -5.59 2.37
C PHE A 257 -4.09 -6.36 3.63
N LYS A 258 -3.39 -5.68 4.54
CA LYS A 258 -2.87 -6.25 5.78
C LYS A 258 -3.12 -5.28 6.93
N ILE A 259 -3.56 -5.81 8.06
CA ILE A 259 -3.53 -5.09 9.34
C ILE A 259 -2.66 -5.88 10.31
N TYR A 260 -1.74 -5.20 10.98
CA TYR A 260 -0.79 -5.86 11.86
C TYR A 260 -0.30 -4.97 13.00
N HIS A 261 0.11 -5.60 14.09
CA HIS A 261 0.72 -4.93 15.21
C HIS A 261 2.18 -4.58 14.92
N LYS A 262 2.50 -3.29 14.91
CA LYS A 262 3.81 -2.81 14.42
C LYS A 262 4.95 -3.20 15.36
N GLY A 263 4.73 -3.23 16.66
CA GLY A 263 5.73 -3.64 17.64
C GLY A 263 6.21 -5.07 17.42
N SER A 264 5.30 -6.00 17.13
CA SER A 264 5.65 -7.40 16.84
C SER A 264 6.47 -7.55 15.56
N GLU A 265 6.11 -6.82 14.50
CA GLU A 265 6.90 -6.81 13.26
C GLU A 265 8.28 -6.17 13.47
N PHE A 266 8.34 -5.09 14.25
CA PHE A 266 9.56 -4.37 14.54
C PHE A 266 10.57 -5.25 15.28
N LEU A 267 10.14 -5.91 16.36
CA LEU A 267 10.98 -6.82 17.14
C LEU A 267 11.53 -7.98 16.28
N ASN A 268 10.70 -8.55 15.40
CA ASN A 268 11.08 -9.72 14.60
C ASN A 268 12.05 -9.38 13.45
N SER A 269 11.98 -8.17 12.89
CA SER A 269 12.65 -7.88 11.60
C SER A 269 13.54 -6.63 11.60
N ASP A 270 13.09 -5.54 12.21
CA ASP A 270 13.75 -4.24 12.10
C ASP A 270 14.69 -3.96 13.29
N LEU A 271 14.40 -4.50 14.48
CA LEU A 271 15.21 -4.35 15.69
C LEU A 271 16.67 -4.79 15.46
N ASN A 272 16.86 -5.98 14.90
CA ASN A 272 18.19 -6.54 14.65
C ASN A 272 19.04 -5.66 13.73
N LYS A 273 18.40 -4.98 12.76
CA LYS A 273 19.08 -4.07 11.83
C LYS A 273 19.52 -2.80 12.54
N ILE A 274 18.61 -2.19 13.31
CA ILE A 274 18.89 -0.99 14.10
C ILE A 274 19.99 -1.26 15.14
N HIS A 275 19.93 -2.40 15.82
CA HIS A 275 20.97 -2.84 16.76
C HIS A 275 22.32 -2.95 16.08
N LYS A 276 22.36 -3.60 14.91
CA LYS A 276 23.59 -3.72 14.13
C LYS A 276 24.19 -2.34 13.78
N ILE A 277 23.36 -1.36 13.47
CA ILE A 277 23.81 -0.02 13.09
C ILE A 277 24.27 0.80 14.28
N ASN A 278 23.53 0.76 15.39
CA ASN A 278 23.99 1.35 16.64
C ASN A 278 25.35 0.73 17.04
N LYS A 279 25.48 -0.60 16.93
CA LYS A 279 26.72 -1.34 17.20
C LYS A 279 27.87 -0.88 16.30
N GLU A 280 27.67 -0.91 14.98
CA GLU A 280 28.69 -0.51 14.00
C GLU A 280 29.14 0.95 14.19
N LYS A 281 28.20 1.88 14.40
CA LYS A 281 28.56 3.29 14.60
C LYS A 281 29.26 3.54 15.94
N PHE A 282 28.89 2.80 16.97
CA PHE A 282 29.55 2.87 18.27
C PHE A 282 31.00 2.42 18.18
N TYR A 283 31.27 1.21 17.66
CA TYR A 283 32.63 0.69 17.58
C TYR A 283 33.52 1.43 16.57
N ASN A 284 32.94 1.98 15.50
CA ASN A 284 33.70 2.77 14.52
C ASN A 284 34.00 4.20 15.00
N ASN A 285 33.53 4.62 16.17
CA ASN A 285 33.74 5.97 16.70
C ASN A 285 34.35 5.93 18.12
N PRO A 286 35.71 5.95 18.22
CA PRO A 286 36.41 5.90 19.51
C PRO A 286 35.98 6.99 20.51
N LYS A 287 35.49 8.14 20.02
CA LYS A 287 35.02 9.25 20.88
C LYS A 287 33.78 8.90 21.70
N LEU A 288 32.98 7.91 21.27
CA LEU A 288 31.79 7.46 21.99
C LEU A 288 32.12 6.44 23.09
N LEU A 289 33.28 5.80 23.02
CA LEU A 289 33.64 4.72 23.93
C LEU A 289 33.89 5.24 25.34
N ILE A 290 34.64 6.34 25.47
CA ILE A 290 34.97 6.97 26.77
C ILE A 290 33.71 7.31 27.59
N PRO A 291 32.75 8.10 27.08
CA PRO A 291 31.54 8.41 27.85
C PRO A 291 30.69 7.16 28.14
N ALA A 292 30.65 6.18 27.24
CA ALA A 292 29.91 4.94 27.48
C ALA A 292 30.52 4.09 28.59
N THR A 293 31.85 4.02 28.67
CA THR A 293 32.57 3.34 29.74
C THR A 293 32.32 4.00 31.10
N GLU A 294 32.29 5.33 31.17
CA GLU A 294 31.95 6.06 32.40
C GLU A 294 30.48 5.82 32.82
N ILE A 295 29.55 5.83 31.87
CA ILE A 295 28.15 5.45 32.11
C ILE A 295 28.09 4.00 32.65
N PHE A 296 28.79 3.07 32.01
CA PHE A 296 28.81 1.67 32.46
C PHE A 296 29.38 1.52 33.87
N LYS A 297 30.50 2.19 34.18
CA LYS A 297 31.11 2.20 35.52
C LYS A 297 30.15 2.72 36.59
N LYS A 298 29.40 3.79 36.27
CA LYS A 298 28.39 4.38 37.16
C LYS A 298 27.29 3.38 37.54
N HIS A 299 26.76 2.61 36.58
CA HIS A 299 25.63 1.70 36.81
C HIS A 299 26.04 0.28 37.21
N PHE A 300 27.23 -0.17 36.81
CA PHE A 300 27.72 -1.54 37.04
C PHE A 300 29.16 -1.57 37.59
N PRO A 301 29.45 -0.90 38.73
CA PRO A 301 30.82 -0.74 39.24
C PRO A 301 31.50 -2.08 39.53
N LYS A 302 30.78 -3.06 40.11
CA LYS A 302 31.34 -4.40 40.40
C LYS A 302 31.79 -5.15 39.14
N VAL A 303 31.05 -5.00 38.04
CA VAL A 303 31.38 -5.64 36.75
C VAL A 303 32.53 -4.89 36.08
N TYR A 304 32.55 -3.57 36.20
CA TYR A 304 33.66 -2.74 35.72
C TYR A 304 34.98 -3.10 36.40
N ASP A 305 34.98 -3.21 37.74
CA ASP A 305 36.16 -3.54 38.53
C ASP A 305 36.67 -4.96 38.24
N SER A 306 35.76 -5.94 38.13
CA SER A 306 36.12 -7.33 37.82
C SER A 306 36.74 -7.48 36.43
N LYS A 307 36.31 -6.65 35.47
CA LYS A 307 36.90 -6.59 34.12
C LYS A 307 38.08 -5.62 33.98
N LYS A 308 38.55 -5.02 35.10
CA LYS A 308 39.66 -4.06 35.12
C LYS A 308 39.48 -2.93 34.09
N GLY A 309 38.24 -2.45 33.94
CA GLY A 309 37.87 -1.38 33.01
C GLY A 309 37.68 -1.76 31.54
N ARG A 310 37.93 -3.01 31.14
CA ARG A 310 37.71 -3.51 29.77
C ARG A 310 36.27 -4.00 29.58
N VAL A 311 35.35 -3.05 29.37
CA VAL A 311 33.90 -3.30 29.34
C VAL A 311 33.25 -3.06 27.98
N GLU A 312 34.04 -2.82 26.93
CA GLU A 312 33.57 -2.45 25.59
C GLU A 312 32.59 -3.47 25.00
N ASP A 313 32.86 -4.76 25.19
CA ASP A 313 31.97 -5.84 24.77
C ASP A 313 30.74 -5.99 25.68
N SER A 314 30.89 -5.64 26.97
CA SER A 314 29.82 -5.74 27.95
C SER A 314 28.79 -4.63 27.87
N ILE A 315 29.15 -3.45 27.37
CA ILE A 315 28.19 -2.33 27.23
C ILE A 315 26.98 -2.77 26.39
N PHE A 316 27.22 -3.37 25.22
CA PHE A 316 26.13 -3.83 24.35
C PHE A 316 25.42 -5.08 24.89
N GLU A 317 26.14 -5.96 25.58
CA GLU A 317 25.56 -7.14 26.23
C GLU A 317 24.52 -6.72 27.29
N PHE A 318 24.92 -5.84 28.21
CA PHE A 318 24.04 -5.30 29.26
C PHE A 318 22.93 -4.42 28.68
N TYR A 319 23.23 -3.62 27.65
CA TYR A 319 22.20 -2.85 26.94
C TYR A 319 21.12 -3.78 26.39
N ASN A 320 21.49 -4.84 25.67
CA ASN A 320 20.53 -5.80 25.11
C ASN A 320 19.75 -6.57 26.19
N LEU A 321 20.43 -6.92 27.29
CA LEU A 321 19.81 -7.61 28.43
C LEU A 321 18.71 -6.77 29.08
N HIS A 322 18.97 -5.47 29.26
CA HIS A 322 18.07 -4.56 29.97
C HIS A 322 17.13 -3.75 29.05
N LEU A 323 17.31 -3.78 27.73
CA LEU A 323 16.50 -2.99 26.78
C LEU A 323 14.99 -3.26 26.89
N ASN A 324 14.62 -4.52 27.14
CA ASN A 324 13.22 -4.94 27.29
C ASN A 324 12.79 -5.10 28.76
N SER A 325 13.71 -4.91 29.71
CA SER A 325 13.35 -4.93 31.13
C SER A 325 12.91 -3.53 31.57
N ASN A 326 12.15 -3.46 32.66
CA ASN A 326 11.84 -2.20 33.32
C ASN A 326 12.96 -1.76 34.29
N GLU A 327 14.07 -2.50 34.33
CA GLU A 327 15.20 -2.28 35.21
C GLU A 327 16.28 -1.46 34.48
N TYR A 328 17.05 -0.66 35.22
CA TYR A 328 18.15 0.13 34.66
C TYR A 328 17.76 1.10 33.52
N ASN A 329 16.53 1.65 33.53
CA ASN A 329 16.09 2.63 32.52
C ASN A 329 17.05 3.82 32.38
N THR A 330 17.63 4.31 33.49
CA THR A 330 18.61 5.40 33.46
C THR A 330 19.88 5.03 32.68
N PHE A 331 20.38 3.80 32.81
CA PHE A 331 21.50 3.30 32.03
C PHE A 331 21.15 3.24 30.54
N ILE A 332 19.95 2.72 30.21
CA ILE A 332 19.46 2.65 28.83
C ILE A 332 19.36 4.06 28.22
N ASP A 333 18.76 5.02 28.91
CA ASP A 333 18.59 6.38 28.41
C ASP A 333 19.95 7.09 28.20
N GLU A 334 20.89 6.93 29.14
CA GLU A 334 22.25 7.50 29.05
C GLU A 334 23.06 6.86 27.91
N ILE A 335 23.01 5.54 27.74
CA ILE A 335 23.68 4.85 26.62
C ILE A 335 23.03 5.19 25.29
N GLU A 336 21.70 5.18 25.20
CA GLU A 336 21.00 5.51 23.97
C GLU A 336 21.28 6.94 23.55
N ALA A 337 21.59 7.88 24.44
CA ALA A 337 22.04 9.23 24.10
C ALA A 337 23.24 9.23 23.14
N LEU A 338 24.13 8.23 23.23
CA LEU A 338 25.29 8.03 22.36
C LEU A 338 24.95 7.30 21.05
N PHE A 339 23.79 6.66 20.98
CA PHE A 339 23.34 5.89 19.81
C PHE A 339 22.57 6.75 18.80
N VAL A 340 22.55 6.26 17.56
CA VAL A 340 21.84 6.88 16.45
C VAL A 340 20.34 6.69 16.58
N PHE A 341 19.90 5.51 17.02
CA PHE A 341 18.49 5.24 17.30
C PHE A 341 18.27 5.03 18.79
N LYS A 342 17.22 5.66 19.32
CA LYS A 342 16.73 5.43 20.68
C LYS A 342 15.80 4.21 20.67
N THR A 343 16.40 3.02 20.64
CA THR A 343 15.68 1.77 20.39
C THR A 343 14.56 1.52 21.39
N SER A 344 14.78 1.82 22.68
CA SER A 344 13.78 1.69 23.74
C SER A 344 12.52 2.50 23.44
N HIS A 345 12.69 3.73 22.95
CA HIS A 345 11.60 4.59 22.51
C HIS A 345 10.90 4.03 21.28
N LEU A 346 11.67 3.57 20.28
CA LEU A 346 11.10 2.96 19.06
C LEU A 346 10.26 1.72 19.37
N ILE A 347 10.70 0.85 20.29
CA ILE A 347 9.93 -0.31 20.75
C ILE A 347 8.63 0.16 21.43
N LYS A 348 8.73 1.10 22.38
CA LYS A 348 7.57 1.66 23.11
C LYS A 348 6.54 2.26 22.15
N GLU A 349 6.97 2.99 21.13
CA GLU A 349 6.08 3.59 20.14
C GLU A 349 5.51 2.56 19.15
N ALA A 350 6.32 1.63 18.63
CA ALA A 350 5.85 0.58 17.74
C ALA A 350 4.79 -0.31 18.40
N ASN A 351 4.96 -0.60 19.69
CA ASN A 351 4.00 -1.37 20.48
C ASN A 351 2.63 -0.68 20.62
N LYS A 352 2.53 0.62 20.41
CA LYS A 352 1.26 1.36 20.48
C LYS A 352 0.56 1.45 19.12
N VAL A 353 1.07 0.78 18.08
CA VAL A 353 0.64 1.00 16.70
C VAL A 353 0.04 -0.26 16.09
N LEU A 354 -1.17 -0.11 15.54
CA LEU A 354 -1.66 -0.98 14.48
C LEU A 354 -1.44 -0.31 13.14
N ARG A 355 -0.81 -1.03 12.22
CA ARG A 355 -0.56 -0.56 10.87
C ARG A 355 -1.52 -1.21 9.90
N TYR A 356 -2.17 -0.36 9.12
CA TYR A 356 -2.95 -0.71 7.95
C TYR A 356 -2.05 -0.53 6.74
N GLU A 357 -2.03 -1.51 5.85
CA GLU A 357 -1.22 -1.48 4.64
C GLU A 357 -2.01 -2.04 3.46
N MET A 358 -1.90 -1.38 2.30
CA MET A 358 -2.56 -1.79 1.07
C MET A 358 -1.64 -1.63 -0.13
N SER A 359 -1.41 -2.73 -0.84
CA SER A 359 -0.57 -2.76 -2.04
C SER A 359 -1.38 -2.64 -3.31
N PHE A 360 -0.99 -1.67 -4.15
CA PHE A 360 -1.52 -1.45 -5.48
C PHE A 360 -0.44 -1.81 -6.50
N THR A 361 -0.53 -3.01 -7.05
CA THR A 361 0.36 -3.51 -8.10
C THR A 361 -0.10 -2.99 -9.47
N ASN A 362 0.80 -3.00 -10.45
CA ASN A 362 0.48 -2.59 -11.81
C ASN A 362 -0.79 -3.25 -12.39
N THR A 363 -1.00 -4.54 -12.11
CA THR A 363 -2.21 -5.24 -12.55
C THR A 363 -3.47 -4.63 -11.93
N TYR A 364 -3.45 -4.33 -10.64
CA TYR A 364 -4.61 -3.73 -9.97
C TYR A 364 -4.81 -2.25 -10.36
N LEU A 365 -3.71 -1.51 -10.54
CA LEU A 365 -3.74 -0.15 -11.10
C LEU A 365 -4.42 -0.14 -12.47
N SER A 366 -4.04 -1.07 -13.37
CA SER A 366 -4.68 -1.27 -14.69
C SER A 366 -6.17 -1.54 -14.55
N THR A 367 -6.58 -2.34 -13.56
CA THR A 367 -7.99 -2.65 -13.30
C THR A 367 -8.78 -1.40 -12.88
N ILE A 368 -8.27 -0.63 -11.91
CA ILE A 368 -8.92 0.63 -11.47
C ILE A 368 -8.97 1.62 -12.62
N TYR A 369 -7.85 1.81 -13.30
CA TYR A 369 -7.73 2.71 -14.44
C TYR A 369 -8.77 2.39 -15.52
N LYS A 370 -8.85 1.14 -15.99
CA LYS A 370 -9.82 0.75 -17.02
C LYS A 370 -11.27 0.89 -16.58
N ARG A 371 -11.55 0.63 -15.31
CA ARG A 371 -12.90 0.70 -14.77
C ARG A 371 -13.39 2.15 -14.64
N ASP A 372 -12.57 3.01 -14.05
CA ASP A 372 -13.02 4.28 -13.48
C ASP A 372 -12.35 5.52 -14.07
N VAL A 373 -11.26 5.39 -14.82
CA VAL A 373 -10.48 6.52 -15.36
C VAL A 373 -10.49 6.53 -16.90
N PHE A 374 -10.04 5.44 -17.53
CA PHE A 374 -9.92 5.33 -18.98
C PHE A 374 -11.26 5.56 -19.67
N ARG A 375 -11.30 6.61 -20.48
CA ARG A 375 -12.42 7.06 -21.31
C ARG A 375 -13.72 7.15 -20.52
N LYS A 376 -13.64 7.46 -19.22
CA LYS A 376 -14.77 7.43 -18.29
C LYS A 376 -15.97 8.23 -18.82
N ASP A 377 -15.71 9.38 -19.43
CA ASP A 377 -16.74 10.30 -19.91
C ASP A 377 -17.08 10.14 -21.40
N CYS A 378 -16.36 9.28 -22.13
CA CYS A 378 -16.60 9.02 -23.54
C CYS A 378 -17.93 8.27 -23.77
N PRO A 379 -18.87 8.82 -24.57
CA PRO A 379 -20.16 8.19 -24.85
C PRO A 379 -20.03 6.78 -25.47
N ASP A 380 -19.14 6.61 -26.46
CA ASP A 380 -18.94 5.33 -27.13
C ASP A 380 -18.41 4.27 -26.16
N TRP A 381 -17.47 4.65 -25.29
CA TRP A 381 -16.96 3.75 -24.27
C TRP A 381 -18.03 3.35 -23.25
N LYS A 382 -18.91 4.29 -22.85
CA LYS A 382 -20.07 3.99 -21.99
C LYS A 382 -21.04 3.03 -22.67
N PHE A 383 -21.31 3.22 -23.96
CA PHE A 383 -22.15 2.32 -24.76
C PHE A 383 -21.55 0.90 -24.80
N LEU A 384 -20.27 0.79 -25.16
CA LEU A 384 -19.54 -0.47 -25.19
C LEU A 384 -19.56 -1.17 -23.81
N LYS A 385 -19.25 -0.46 -22.73
CA LYS A 385 -19.30 -1.02 -21.36
C LYS A 385 -20.70 -1.52 -20.96
N LYS A 386 -21.77 -0.87 -21.46
CA LYS A 386 -23.15 -1.31 -21.24
C LYS A 386 -23.40 -2.64 -21.94
N SER A 387 -23.04 -2.78 -23.21
CA SER A 387 -23.12 -4.06 -23.95
C SER A 387 -22.33 -5.16 -23.27
N HIS A 388 -21.08 -4.89 -22.89
CA HIS A 388 -20.23 -5.84 -22.17
C HIS A 388 -20.91 -6.34 -20.87
N SER A 389 -21.48 -5.42 -20.09
CA SER A 389 -22.18 -5.74 -18.85
C SER A 389 -23.43 -6.59 -19.06
N LEU A 390 -24.19 -6.35 -20.14
CA LEU A 390 -25.36 -7.14 -20.51
C LEU A 390 -24.97 -8.57 -20.88
N ILE A 391 -23.98 -8.76 -21.75
CA ILE A 391 -23.47 -10.09 -22.11
C ILE A 391 -22.90 -10.82 -20.90
N LYS A 392 -22.15 -10.14 -20.04
CA LYS A 392 -21.61 -10.74 -18.81
C LYS A 392 -22.73 -11.25 -17.89
N ARG A 393 -23.82 -10.50 -17.73
CA ARG A 393 -25.01 -10.95 -16.96
C ARG A 393 -25.73 -12.09 -17.63
N TYR A 394 -25.88 -12.06 -18.95
CA TYR A 394 -26.45 -13.16 -19.73
C TYR A 394 -25.65 -14.45 -19.54
N ASN A 395 -24.32 -14.42 -19.66
CA ASN A 395 -23.45 -15.57 -19.44
C ASN A 395 -23.58 -16.12 -18.01
N LEU A 396 -23.64 -15.24 -17.00
CA LEU A 396 -23.89 -15.65 -15.61
C LEU A 396 -25.26 -16.33 -15.42
N HIS A 397 -26.29 -15.85 -16.14
CA HIS A 397 -27.58 -16.52 -16.14
C HIS A 397 -27.50 -17.87 -16.86
N LEU A 398 -26.78 -17.96 -17.98
CA LEU A 398 -26.61 -19.18 -18.75
C LEU A 398 -25.94 -20.29 -17.92
N GLU A 399 -24.93 -19.94 -17.12
CA GLU A 399 -24.27 -20.85 -16.17
C GLU A 399 -25.20 -21.36 -15.06
N ARG A 400 -26.21 -20.58 -14.66
CA ARG A 400 -27.07 -20.89 -13.50
C ARG A 400 -28.42 -21.50 -13.89
N ASN A 401 -29.04 -20.99 -14.94
CA ASN A 401 -30.38 -21.36 -15.41
C ASN A 401 -30.58 -20.90 -16.87
N LYS A 402 -30.64 -21.88 -17.79
CA LYS A 402 -30.77 -21.64 -19.24
C LYS A 402 -32.05 -20.90 -19.62
N GLU A 403 -33.17 -21.18 -18.96
CA GLU A 403 -34.46 -20.57 -19.28
C GLU A 403 -34.49 -19.09 -18.88
N ARG A 404 -33.97 -18.78 -17.68
CA ARG A 404 -33.76 -17.39 -17.25
C ARG A 404 -32.82 -16.63 -18.18
N ALA A 405 -31.80 -17.29 -18.73
CA ALA A 405 -30.90 -16.69 -19.71
C ALA A 405 -31.62 -16.35 -21.02
N ARG A 406 -32.49 -17.25 -21.53
CA ARG A 406 -33.33 -17.01 -22.71
C ARG A 406 -34.25 -15.82 -22.52
N GLN A 407 -34.98 -15.77 -21.40
CA GLN A 407 -35.84 -14.64 -21.05
C GLN A 407 -35.03 -13.32 -20.95
N PHE A 408 -33.88 -13.35 -20.28
CA PHE A 408 -33.00 -12.18 -20.17
C PHE A 408 -32.50 -11.71 -21.55
N LYS A 409 -32.17 -12.64 -22.45
CA LYS A 409 -31.74 -12.35 -23.83
C LYS A 409 -32.82 -11.59 -24.61
N ILE A 410 -34.07 -12.06 -24.52
CA ILE A 410 -35.23 -11.45 -25.20
C ILE A 410 -35.52 -10.07 -24.61
N ILE A 411 -35.65 -9.96 -23.28
CA ILE A 411 -35.98 -8.70 -22.60
C ILE A 411 -34.96 -7.59 -22.90
N ASN A 412 -33.68 -7.95 -23.04
CA ASN A 412 -32.60 -6.98 -23.28
C ASN A 412 -32.17 -6.90 -24.74
N ASN A 413 -32.91 -7.52 -25.68
CA ASN A 413 -32.62 -7.51 -27.12
C ASN A 413 -31.15 -7.83 -27.46
N ILE A 414 -30.60 -8.88 -26.84
CA ILE A 414 -29.18 -9.22 -27.03
C ILE A 414 -28.94 -9.79 -28.44
N THR A 415 -28.17 -9.06 -29.25
CA THR A 415 -27.83 -9.41 -30.63
C THR A 415 -26.49 -10.17 -30.73
N LYS A 416 -26.16 -10.70 -31.92
CA LYS A 416 -24.86 -11.33 -32.18
C LYS A 416 -23.70 -10.33 -32.08
N ASP A 417 -23.91 -9.10 -32.53
CA ASP A 417 -22.88 -8.05 -32.54
C ASP A 417 -22.45 -7.68 -31.11
N MET A 418 -23.37 -7.68 -30.16
CA MET A 418 -23.06 -7.47 -28.74
C MET A 418 -22.09 -8.52 -28.18
N PHE A 419 -22.10 -9.77 -28.68
CA PHE A 419 -21.11 -10.77 -28.28
C PHE A 419 -19.72 -10.48 -28.87
N GLN A 420 -19.65 -9.89 -30.06
CA GLN A 420 -18.39 -9.45 -30.65
C GLN A 420 -17.84 -8.24 -29.88
N GLU A 421 -18.69 -7.25 -29.57
CA GLU A 421 -18.39 -6.13 -28.67
C GLU A 421 -17.82 -6.63 -27.34
N TYR A 422 -18.49 -7.60 -26.72
CA TYR A 422 -18.05 -8.21 -25.48
C TYR A 422 -16.62 -8.77 -25.59
N LYS A 423 -16.30 -9.53 -26.66
CA LYS A 423 -14.95 -10.09 -26.85
C LYS A 423 -13.89 -9.00 -26.99
N ILE A 424 -14.17 -7.96 -27.78
CA ILE A 424 -13.23 -6.86 -28.03
C ILE A 424 -12.97 -6.09 -26.73
N ILE A 425 -14.03 -5.72 -26.01
CA ILE A 425 -13.94 -4.99 -24.75
C ILE A 425 -13.27 -5.86 -23.68
N GLN A 426 -13.62 -7.15 -23.60
CA GLN A 426 -12.99 -8.06 -22.65
C GLN A 426 -11.48 -8.15 -22.89
N GLY A 427 -11.03 -8.19 -24.15
CA GLY A 427 -9.61 -8.11 -24.49
C GLY A 427 -8.95 -6.82 -24.02
N SER A 428 -9.61 -5.67 -24.23
CA SER A 428 -9.15 -4.35 -23.75
C SER A 428 -9.08 -4.27 -22.21
N LEU A 429 -10.09 -4.74 -21.50
CA LEU A 429 -10.15 -4.68 -20.03
C LEU A 429 -9.06 -5.53 -19.35
N MET A 430 -8.53 -6.55 -20.03
CA MET A 430 -7.46 -7.41 -19.53
C MET A 430 -6.06 -6.88 -19.85
N LYS A 431 -5.93 -5.83 -20.67
CA LYS A 431 -4.63 -5.23 -21.01
C LYS A 431 -4.03 -4.53 -19.80
N LYS A 432 -2.77 -4.85 -19.51
CA LYS A 432 -1.96 -4.18 -18.48
C LYS A 432 -1.29 -2.95 -19.05
N HIS A 433 -1.24 -1.89 -18.27
CA HIS A 433 -0.72 -0.59 -18.70
C HIS A 433 0.57 -0.26 -17.94
N GLU A 434 1.32 0.71 -18.42
CA GLU A 434 2.52 1.25 -17.78
C GLU A 434 2.23 2.69 -17.36
N PHE A 435 2.21 2.95 -16.06
CA PHE A 435 1.71 4.20 -15.50
C PHE A 435 2.82 5.24 -15.32
N PHE A 436 2.98 6.13 -16.28
CA PHE A 436 3.97 7.20 -16.24
C PHE A 436 3.49 8.40 -15.42
N LEU A 437 4.39 9.01 -14.65
CA LEU A 437 4.06 10.20 -13.85
C LEU A 437 3.59 11.37 -14.72
N PHE A 438 4.27 11.56 -15.85
CA PHE A 438 3.95 12.58 -16.84
C PHE A 438 3.85 11.96 -18.22
N THR A 439 2.89 12.42 -19.00
CA THR A 439 2.55 11.88 -20.32
C THR A 439 2.23 13.00 -21.29
N GLU A 440 2.47 12.72 -22.57
CA GLU A 440 2.21 13.65 -23.66
C GLU A 440 0.71 13.94 -23.86
N LYS A 441 0.40 15.10 -24.43
CA LYS A 441 -0.99 15.54 -24.73
C LYS A 441 -1.75 14.54 -25.60
N LYS A 442 -1.07 13.86 -26.53
CA LYS A 442 -1.67 12.84 -27.41
C LYS A 442 -2.18 11.65 -26.60
N LEU A 443 -1.38 11.15 -25.67
CA LEU A 443 -1.79 10.06 -24.78
C LEU A 443 -2.96 10.52 -23.90
N LYS A 444 -2.87 11.67 -23.24
CA LYS A 444 -3.98 12.22 -22.44
C LYS A 444 -5.30 12.34 -23.22
N LYS A 445 -5.25 12.74 -24.50
CA LYS A 445 -6.43 12.78 -25.38
C LYS A 445 -6.98 11.38 -25.69
N HIS A 446 -6.09 10.40 -25.90
CA HIS A 446 -6.46 9.00 -26.10
C HIS A 446 -7.17 8.41 -24.86
N GLU A 447 -6.75 8.83 -23.66
CA GLU A 447 -7.34 8.39 -22.40
C GLU A 447 -8.71 9.02 -22.12
N THR A 448 -9.04 10.17 -22.71
CA THR A 448 -10.32 10.85 -22.48
C THR A 448 -11.36 10.62 -23.57
N SER A 449 -10.92 10.39 -24.81
CA SER A 449 -11.79 10.35 -25.99
C SER A 449 -11.53 9.13 -26.87
N PHE A 450 -12.56 8.73 -27.61
CA PHE A 450 -12.44 7.79 -28.72
C PHE A 450 -12.09 8.60 -29.98
N PRO A 451 -10.93 8.40 -30.61
CA PRO A 451 -10.65 9.00 -31.90
C PRO A 451 -11.74 8.64 -32.91
N PHE A 452 -12.13 9.60 -33.74
CA PHE A 452 -13.12 9.41 -34.81
C PHE A 452 -12.80 8.19 -35.70
N MET A 453 -11.52 7.97 -36.01
CA MET A 453 -11.06 6.83 -36.84
C MET A 453 -11.33 5.47 -36.19
N ASP A 454 -11.11 5.33 -34.88
CA ASP A 454 -11.42 4.10 -34.14
C ASP A 454 -12.94 3.82 -34.21
N SER A 455 -13.77 4.87 -34.15
CA SER A 455 -15.24 4.74 -34.20
C SER A 455 -15.74 4.30 -35.58
N MET A 456 -15.00 4.66 -36.63
CA MET A 456 -15.35 4.36 -38.02
C MET A 456 -14.96 2.92 -38.37
N GLU A 457 -13.77 2.44 -37.98
CA GLU A 457 -13.36 1.03 -38.15
C GLU A 457 -14.29 0.04 -37.41
N PHE A 458 -14.75 0.43 -36.22
CA PHE A 458 -15.73 -0.37 -35.47
C PHE A 458 -17.04 -0.55 -36.22
N ARG A 459 -17.48 0.46 -36.98
CA ARG A 459 -18.75 0.42 -37.72
C ARG A 459 -18.66 -0.36 -39.02
N THR A 460 -17.47 -0.44 -39.64
CA THR A 460 -17.30 -1.06 -40.98
C THR A 460 -16.79 -2.50 -40.96
N ASN A 461 -16.03 -2.95 -39.97
CA ASN A 461 -15.48 -4.33 -39.95
C ASN A 461 -15.35 -4.94 -38.55
N TRP A 462 -16.51 -5.28 -37.97
CA TRP A 462 -16.64 -5.84 -36.62
C TRP A 462 -15.80 -7.09 -36.34
N ALA A 463 -15.60 -7.95 -37.34
CA ALA A 463 -14.84 -9.19 -37.19
C ALA A 463 -13.33 -8.97 -36.94
N LYS A 464 -12.79 -7.82 -37.38
CA LYS A 464 -11.38 -7.45 -37.23
C LYS A 464 -11.16 -6.29 -36.25
N ALA A 465 -12.23 -5.65 -35.79
CA ALA A 465 -12.16 -4.49 -34.91
C ALA A 465 -11.38 -4.79 -33.61
N LYS A 466 -10.45 -3.91 -33.28
CA LYS A 466 -9.70 -3.93 -32.02
C LYS A 466 -9.67 -2.52 -31.46
N ILE A 467 -9.78 -2.38 -30.15
CA ILE A 467 -9.50 -1.10 -29.51
C ILE A 467 -7.97 -0.92 -29.55
N LEU A 468 -7.52 0.01 -30.38
CA LEU A 468 -6.15 0.49 -30.40
C LEU A 468 -5.91 1.18 -29.08
N GLU A 469 -5.08 0.59 -28.23
CA GLU A 469 -4.74 1.13 -26.92
C GLU A 469 -3.23 1.20 -26.82
N THR A 470 -2.74 2.31 -26.28
CA THR A 470 -1.34 2.43 -25.90
C THR A 470 -1.07 1.57 -24.68
N LYS A 471 0.14 1.00 -24.63
CA LYS A 471 0.63 0.31 -23.43
C LYS A 471 0.86 1.31 -22.28
N GLU A 472 1.33 2.51 -22.62
CA GLU A 472 1.53 3.63 -21.70
C GLU A 472 0.18 4.22 -21.26
N ALA A 473 0.12 4.64 -20.00
CA ALA A 473 -0.99 5.35 -19.38
C ALA A 473 -0.48 6.41 -18.41
N THR A 474 -1.32 7.41 -18.13
CA THR A 474 -1.00 8.46 -17.15
C THR A 474 -1.30 8.00 -15.73
N PHE A 475 -0.35 8.17 -14.81
CA PHE A 475 -0.60 8.10 -13.37
C PHE A 475 -1.29 9.38 -12.87
N SER A 476 -2.54 9.57 -13.31
CA SER A 476 -3.32 10.79 -13.11
C SER A 476 -3.75 11.02 -11.67
N ASP A 477 -4.13 12.26 -11.34
CA ASP A 477 -4.69 12.59 -10.01
C ASP A 477 -5.94 11.76 -9.71
N SER A 478 -6.83 11.61 -10.69
CA SER A 478 -8.05 10.80 -10.53
C SER A 478 -7.75 9.33 -10.22
N LEU A 479 -6.72 8.74 -10.85
CA LEU A 479 -6.30 7.37 -10.53
C LEU A 479 -5.77 7.29 -9.09
N PHE A 480 -4.94 8.25 -8.69
CA PHE A 480 -4.39 8.34 -7.34
C PHE A 480 -5.48 8.52 -6.27
N GLU A 481 -6.46 9.39 -6.51
CA GLU A 481 -7.62 9.60 -5.63
C GLU A 481 -8.46 8.33 -5.46
N LEU A 482 -8.66 7.56 -6.53
CA LEU A 482 -9.41 6.30 -6.47
C LEU A 482 -8.69 5.24 -5.63
N ILE A 483 -7.37 5.14 -5.79
CA ILE A 483 -6.50 4.27 -4.99
C ILE A 483 -6.61 4.64 -3.50
N PHE A 484 -6.49 5.94 -3.20
CA PHE A 484 -6.59 6.45 -1.84
C PHE A 484 -7.97 6.21 -1.23
N LYS A 485 -9.03 6.50 -1.99
CA LYS A 485 -10.41 6.25 -1.58
C LYS A 485 -10.61 4.77 -1.23
N ARG A 486 -10.09 3.88 -2.07
CA ARG A 486 -10.17 2.43 -1.83
C ARG A 486 -9.44 2.02 -0.56
N PHE A 487 -8.29 2.61 -0.27
CA PHE A 487 -7.57 2.38 0.99
C PHE A 487 -8.36 2.86 2.20
N LYS A 488 -8.90 4.09 2.15
CA LYS A 488 -9.74 4.65 3.21
C LYS A 488 -10.99 3.80 3.46
N GLU A 489 -11.65 3.31 2.41
CA GLU A 489 -12.82 2.42 2.53
C GLU A 489 -12.51 1.14 3.31
N GLU A 490 -11.32 0.56 3.15
CA GLU A 490 -10.93 -0.63 3.92
C GLU A 490 -10.56 -0.25 5.37
N ILE A 491 -9.89 0.89 5.61
CA ILE A 491 -9.64 1.38 6.98
C ILE A 491 -10.96 1.62 7.72
N ASP A 492 -11.90 2.33 7.10
CA ASP A 492 -13.21 2.66 7.66
C ASP A 492 -14.02 1.38 7.97
N PHE A 493 -13.92 0.36 7.11
CA PHE A 493 -14.59 -0.93 7.32
C PHE A 493 -14.11 -1.64 8.59
N PHE A 494 -12.80 -1.59 8.86
CA PHE A 494 -12.19 -2.25 10.01
C PHE A 494 -12.16 -1.39 11.28
N GLN A 495 -12.78 -0.21 11.29
CA GLN A 495 -12.93 0.52 12.55
C GLN A 495 -13.91 -0.20 13.48
N ILE A 496 -13.52 -0.38 14.73
CA ILE A 496 -14.37 -0.99 15.75
C ILE A 496 -15.28 0.09 16.33
N LYS A 497 -16.58 -0.22 16.42
CA LYS A 497 -17.53 0.59 17.17
C LYS A 497 -17.87 -0.14 18.46
N GLU A 498 -17.92 0.56 19.58
CA GLU A 498 -18.37 -0.04 20.83
C GLU A 498 -19.88 -0.25 20.87
N VAL A 499 -20.33 -1.28 21.61
CA VAL A 499 -21.70 -1.36 22.12
C VAL A 499 -21.75 -0.56 23.41
N GLU A 500 -22.82 0.22 23.64
CA GLU A 500 -23.19 0.62 24.99
C GLU A 500 -23.56 -0.62 25.83
N GLU A 501 -23.59 -0.52 27.16
CA GLU A 501 -23.87 -1.69 28.01
C GLU A 501 -25.23 -2.33 27.66
N THR A 502 -25.30 -3.66 27.75
CA THR A 502 -26.49 -4.44 27.36
C THR A 502 -27.77 -3.97 28.04
N ASN A 503 -27.68 -3.67 29.34
CA ASN A 503 -28.82 -3.24 30.14
C ASN A 503 -29.34 -1.87 29.66
N THR A 504 -28.42 -0.94 29.38
CA THR A 504 -28.77 0.35 28.79
C THR A 504 -29.39 0.20 27.39
N THR A 505 -28.94 -0.78 26.60
CA THR A 505 -29.52 -1.06 25.27
C THR A 505 -30.94 -1.64 25.38
N ILE A 506 -31.20 -2.54 26.33
CA ILE A 506 -32.53 -3.10 26.55
C ILE A 506 -33.52 -2.02 27.00
N GLU A 507 -33.12 -1.15 27.92
CA GLU A 507 -33.92 0.00 28.33
C GLU A 507 -34.25 0.94 27.16
N LEU A 508 -33.27 1.20 26.28
CA LEU A 508 -33.47 1.96 25.05
C LEU A 508 -34.47 1.28 24.10
N ILE A 509 -34.42 -0.05 23.97
CA ILE A 509 -35.38 -0.83 23.17
C ILE A 509 -36.79 -0.71 23.74
N GLU A 510 -36.94 -0.83 25.06
CA GLU A 510 -38.23 -0.69 25.74
C GLU A 510 -38.79 0.72 25.59
N LYS A 511 -37.95 1.74 25.78
CA LYS A 511 -38.32 3.14 25.54
C LYS A 511 -38.79 3.36 24.09
N TYR A 512 -38.01 2.88 23.12
CA TYR A 512 -38.39 2.93 21.71
C TYR A 512 -39.74 2.24 21.46
N ASN A 513 -39.99 1.09 22.07
CA ASN A 513 -41.23 0.34 21.92
C ASN A 513 -42.45 1.07 22.50
N LYS A 514 -42.29 1.75 23.64
CA LYS A 514 -43.34 2.63 24.22
C LYS A 514 -43.65 3.79 23.27
N GLU A 515 -42.62 4.45 22.73
CA GLU A 515 -42.79 5.53 21.76
C GLU A 515 -43.43 5.06 20.45
N ALA A 516 -43.08 3.85 19.97
CA ALA A 516 -43.65 3.27 18.76
C ALA A 516 -45.15 2.95 18.94
N GLN A 517 -45.55 2.49 20.14
CA GLN A 517 -46.96 2.33 20.49
C GLN A 517 -47.70 3.66 20.46
N GLN A 518 -47.13 4.71 21.08
CA GLN A 518 -47.75 6.03 21.08
C GLN A 518 -47.86 6.61 19.67
N ARG A 519 -46.80 6.50 18.85
CA ARG A 519 -46.83 6.92 17.44
C ARG A 519 -47.87 6.14 16.63
N THR A 520 -48.04 4.86 16.90
CA THR A 520 -49.08 4.04 16.27
C THR A 520 -50.48 4.51 16.65
N LYS A 521 -50.72 4.79 17.94
CA LYS A 521 -51.98 5.35 18.42
C LYS A 521 -52.28 6.69 17.75
N ASN A 522 -51.31 7.61 17.72
CA ASN A 522 -51.45 8.92 17.08
C ASN A 522 -51.73 8.77 15.57
N TYR A 523 -51.05 7.85 14.88
CA TYR A 523 -51.27 7.61 13.45
C TYR A 523 -52.68 7.06 13.18
N LYS A 524 -53.15 6.11 14.00
CA LYS A 524 -54.50 5.55 13.90
C LYS A 524 -55.58 6.61 14.16
N ASN A 525 -55.34 7.50 15.13
CA ASN A 525 -56.25 8.61 15.43
C ASN A 525 -56.31 9.62 14.27
N ALA A 526 -55.16 9.94 13.65
CA ALA A 526 -55.09 10.95 12.59
C ALA A 526 -55.59 10.45 11.22
N PHE A 527 -55.35 9.18 10.89
CA PHE A 527 -55.59 8.63 9.54
C PHE A 527 -56.55 7.44 9.49
N GLY A 528 -57.03 6.97 10.64
CA GLY A 528 -57.90 5.80 10.76
C GLY A 528 -57.18 4.45 10.75
N GLU A 529 -57.85 3.44 11.31
CA GLU A 529 -57.33 2.07 11.42
C GLU A 529 -57.07 1.42 10.05
N THR A 530 -57.93 1.71 9.06
CA THR A 530 -57.81 1.21 7.69
C THR A 530 -56.55 1.71 6.98
N ALA A 531 -56.17 2.98 7.18
CA ALA A 531 -54.94 3.54 6.63
C ALA A 531 -53.70 2.91 7.28
N TYR A 532 -53.72 2.61 8.58
CA TYR A 532 -52.64 1.89 9.25
C TYR A 532 -52.49 0.45 8.74
N LYS A 533 -53.60 -0.25 8.48
CA LYS A 533 -53.59 -1.62 7.92
C LYS A 533 -53.03 -1.66 6.50
N LYS A 534 -53.25 -0.62 5.69
CA LYS A 534 -52.69 -0.49 4.33
C LYS A 534 -51.16 -0.29 4.30
N LEU A 535 -50.53 0.13 5.40
CA LEU A 535 -49.08 0.27 5.46
C LEU A 535 -48.40 -1.10 5.47
N THR A 536 -47.43 -1.28 4.57
CA THR A 536 -46.52 -2.43 4.58
C THR A 536 -45.64 -2.43 5.83
N ALA A 537 -45.10 -3.59 6.22
CA ALA A 537 -44.18 -3.70 7.36
C ALA A 537 -42.95 -2.78 7.25
N ASN A 538 -42.44 -2.58 6.03
CA ASN A 538 -41.31 -1.69 5.76
C ASN A 538 -41.68 -0.21 5.97
N GLN A 539 -42.87 0.20 5.50
CA GLN A 539 -43.38 1.56 5.73
C GLN A 539 -43.61 1.82 7.22
N LYS A 540 -44.17 0.85 7.96
CA LYS A 540 -44.33 0.94 9.43
C LYS A 540 -42.99 1.12 10.13
N ARG A 541 -41.95 0.40 9.72
CA ARG A 541 -40.58 0.55 10.26
C ARG A 541 -39.94 1.89 9.96
N LYS A 542 -40.04 2.37 8.71
CA LYS A 542 -39.49 3.67 8.30
C LYS A 542 -40.15 4.82 9.06
N LYS A 543 -41.44 4.71 9.36
CA LYS A 543 -42.19 5.66 10.18
C LYS A 543 -42.06 5.43 11.69
N ASN A 544 -41.23 4.49 12.14
CA ASN A 544 -41.05 4.11 13.54
C ASN A 544 -42.37 3.75 14.27
N LEU A 545 -43.31 3.13 13.55
CA LEU A 545 -44.60 2.66 14.06
C LEU A 545 -44.53 1.20 14.54
N SER A 546 -43.55 0.43 14.06
CA SER A 546 -43.39 -0.96 14.49
C SER A 546 -42.56 -1.06 15.77
N GLN A 547 -43.07 -1.83 16.72
CA GLN A 547 -42.29 -2.32 17.85
C GLN A 547 -41.23 -3.33 17.40
N ILE A 548 -40.17 -3.41 18.19
CA ILE A 548 -39.05 -4.33 18.02
C ILE A 548 -39.19 -5.46 19.04
N GLN A 549 -38.91 -6.68 18.61
CA GLN A 549 -38.99 -7.86 19.46
C GLN A 549 -37.82 -7.91 20.44
N THR A 550 -38.06 -7.47 21.69
CA THR A 550 -37.02 -7.37 22.73
C THR A 550 -36.31 -8.69 23.01
N SER A 551 -37.04 -9.82 23.09
CA SER A 551 -36.45 -11.14 23.36
C SER A 551 -35.43 -11.57 22.31
N ARG A 552 -35.74 -11.30 21.02
CA ARG A 552 -34.83 -11.61 19.91
C ARG A 552 -33.58 -10.75 19.96
N LEU A 553 -33.72 -9.46 20.25
CA LEU A 553 -32.55 -8.58 20.40
C LEU A 553 -31.74 -8.95 21.63
N LYS A 554 -32.36 -9.30 22.75
CA LYS A 554 -31.67 -9.75 23.96
C LYS A 554 -30.74 -10.93 23.67
N ILE A 555 -31.22 -11.98 22.98
CA ILE A 555 -30.39 -13.11 22.57
C ILE A 555 -29.17 -12.64 21.75
N VAL A 556 -29.39 -11.73 20.78
CA VAL A 556 -28.31 -11.20 19.95
C VAL A 556 -27.30 -10.40 20.78
N LEU A 557 -27.79 -9.57 21.71
CA LEU A 557 -26.95 -8.77 22.61
C LEU A 557 -26.16 -9.65 23.59
N ASP A 558 -26.75 -10.72 24.11
CA ASP A 558 -26.09 -11.70 24.97
C ASP A 558 -24.93 -12.38 24.21
N ARG A 559 -25.15 -12.74 22.93
CA ARG A 559 -24.05 -13.27 22.10
C ARG A 559 -22.97 -12.25 21.78
N PHE A 560 -23.32 -10.97 21.62
CA PHE A 560 -22.31 -9.91 21.53
C PHE A 560 -21.52 -9.77 22.85
N ASN A 561 -22.15 -9.99 24.00
CA ASN A 561 -21.47 -10.01 25.30
C ASN A 561 -20.52 -11.18 25.48
N GLU A 562 -20.84 -12.33 24.88
CA GLU A 562 -19.93 -13.47 24.74
C GLU A 562 -18.76 -13.16 23.77
N GLY A 563 -18.75 -11.97 23.16
CA GLY A 563 -17.69 -11.53 22.26
C GLY A 563 -17.80 -12.06 20.83
N LYS A 564 -18.97 -12.59 20.43
CA LYS A 564 -19.22 -13.09 19.07
C LYS A 564 -19.44 -11.95 18.08
N SER A 565 -19.05 -12.16 16.82
CA SER A 565 -19.31 -11.21 15.74
C SER A 565 -20.75 -11.33 15.22
N PHE A 566 -21.26 -10.27 14.60
CA PHE A 566 -22.61 -10.26 14.02
C PHE A 566 -22.85 -11.43 13.06
N ASP A 567 -21.89 -11.76 12.20
CA ASP A 567 -22.06 -12.86 11.24
C ASP A 567 -22.03 -14.24 11.92
N SER A 568 -21.23 -14.41 12.99
CA SER A 568 -21.27 -15.63 13.81
C SER A 568 -22.63 -15.81 14.44
N ILE A 569 -23.21 -14.74 14.99
CA ILE A 569 -24.55 -14.75 15.58
C ILE A 569 -25.61 -15.08 14.54
N VAL A 570 -25.53 -14.47 13.35
CA VAL A 570 -26.44 -14.74 12.24
C VAL A 570 -26.38 -16.20 11.80
N HIS A 571 -25.17 -16.78 11.76
CA HIS A 571 -24.95 -18.17 11.40
C HIS A 571 -25.53 -19.12 12.46
N GLU A 572 -25.24 -18.88 13.75
CA GLU A 572 -25.77 -19.66 14.87
C GLU A 572 -27.30 -19.63 14.94
N LEU A 573 -27.90 -18.47 14.68
CA LEU A 573 -29.36 -18.29 14.69
C LEU A 573 -30.03 -18.76 13.39
N ALA A 574 -29.28 -19.28 12.41
CA ALA A 574 -29.76 -19.74 11.11
C ALA A 574 -30.74 -18.76 10.42
N LEU A 575 -30.45 -17.45 10.49
CA LEU A 575 -31.39 -16.43 10.04
C LEU A 575 -31.49 -16.36 8.51
N LYS A 576 -32.72 -16.29 8.00
CA LYS A 576 -32.98 -16.00 6.57
C LYS A 576 -32.50 -14.58 6.22
N LYS A 577 -32.12 -14.36 4.94
CA LYS A 577 -31.58 -13.06 4.45
C LYS A 577 -32.46 -11.85 4.80
N SER A 578 -33.78 -11.96 4.68
CA SER A 578 -34.73 -10.91 5.06
C SER A 578 -34.74 -10.62 6.57
N ALA A 579 -34.58 -11.65 7.39
CA ALA A 579 -34.48 -11.55 8.84
C ALA A 579 -33.16 -10.92 9.29
N ILE A 580 -32.06 -11.15 8.55
CA ILE A 580 -30.76 -10.50 8.76
C ILE A 580 -30.85 -8.99 8.48
N TYR A 581 -31.44 -8.60 7.34
CA TYR A 581 -31.64 -7.17 7.02
C TYR A 581 -32.49 -6.46 8.06
N THR A 582 -33.56 -7.13 8.52
CA THR A 582 -34.41 -6.65 9.61
C THR A 582 -33.59 -6.44 10.89
N LEU A 583 -32.88 -7.47 11.32
CA LEU A 583 -32.10 -7.43 12.55
C LEU A 583 -31.04 -6.32 12.50
N LYS A 584 -30.34 -6.19 11.38
CA LYS A 584 -29.35 -5.14 11.17
C LYS A 584 -29.97 -3.75 11.33
N TYR A 585 -31.11 -3.51 10.67
CA TYR A 585 -31.81 -2.23 10.77
C TYR A 585 -32.28 -1.93 12.19
N ASP A 586 -32.78 -2.94 12.91
CA ASP A 586 -33.24 -2.78 14.29
C ASP A 586 -32.07 -2.47 15.24
N LEU A 587 -30.93 -3.16 15.09
CA LEU A 587 -29.70 -2.90 15.85
C LEU A 587 -29.11 -1.51 15.58
N GLU A 588 -29.13 -1.05 14.31
CA GLU A 588 -28.60 0.26 13.92
C GLU A 588 -29.33 1.41 14.63
N LYS A 589 -30.60 1.25 15.01
CA LYS A 589 -31.35 2.25 15.81
C LYS A 589 -30.75 2.50 17.18
N PHE A 590 -30.05 1.50 17.72
CA PHE A 590 -29.38 1.56 19.02
C PHE A 590 -27.87 1.70 18.88
N LYS A 591 -27.39 2.20 17.72
CA LYS A 591 -25.97 2.36 17.37
C LYS A 591 -25.17 1.05 17.41
N ILE A 592 -25.83 -0.09 17.25
CA ILE A 592 -25.18 -1.39 17.14
C ILE A 592 -25.05 -1.73 15.66
N TYR A 593 -23.81 -1.81 15.19
CA TYR A 593 -23.47 -2.03 13.80
C TYR A 593 -22.83 -3.41 13.62
N LYS A 594 -22.63 -3.81 12.36
CA LYS A 594 -21.97 -5.07 12.03
C LYS A 594 -20.55 -5.19 12.60
N ASN A 595 -19.84 -4.07 12.68
CA ASN A 595 -18.49 -3.93 13.20
C ASN A 595 -18.45 -3.66 14.71
N THR A 596 -19.56 -3.89 15.40
CA THR A 596 -19.63 -3.74 16.85
C THR A 596 -19.21 -5.04 17.53
N VAL A 597 -18.25 -4.96 18.45
CA VAL A 597 -17.69 -6.11 19.19
C VAL A 597 -17.40 -5.68 20.61
N LYS A 598 -17.69 -6.54 21.60
CA LYS A 598 -17.28 -6.31 22.99
C LYS A 598 -15.78 -6.56 23.15
N THR A 599 -15.10 -5.61 23.78
CA THR A 599 -13.65 -5.57 23.93
C THR A 599 -13.27 -5.34 25.39
N LYS A 600 -12.03 -5.68 25.75
CA LYS A 600 -11.52 -5.48 27.11
C LYS A 600 -11.31 -4.00 27.39
N TYR A 601 -10.89 -3.25 26.37
CA TYR A 601 -10.64 -1.81 26.45
C TYR A 601 -11.74 -1.00 25.78
N SER A 602 -11.91 0.24 26.25
CA SER A 602 -12.75 1.23 25.57
C SER A 602 -11.97 1.92 24.44
N PHE A 603 -12.59 1.92 23.26
CA PHE A 603 -12.19 2.51 22.01
C PHE A 603 -12.96 3.79 21.63
N ARG A 604 -13.87 4.32 22.47
CA ARG A 604 -14.68 5.54 22.14
C ARG A 604 -13.85 6.73 21.69
N ASN A 605 -12.65 6.86 22.24
CA ASN A 605 -11.75 8.00 21.98
C ASN A 605 -10.73 7.73 20.88
N ILE A 606 -10.76 6.56 20.24
CA ILE A 606 -9.84 6.25 19.15
C ILE A 606 -10.32 6.96 17.89
N LYS A 607 -9.57 7.99 17.49
CA LYS A 607 -9.77 8.66 16.21
C LYS A 607 -9.13 7.88 15.07
N THR A 608 -9.79 7.90 13.92
CA THR A 608 -9.28 7.31 12.67
C THR A 608 -8.82 8.43 11.74
N ASP A 609 -7.79 9.14 12.19
CA ASP A 609 -7.21 10.28 11.51
C ASP A 609 -5.72 10.41 11.90
N PHE A 610 -5.05 11.44 11.41
CA PHE A 610 -3.66 11.70 11.73
C PHE A 610 -3.50 12.57 12.98
N SER A 611 -4.58 12.95 13.68
CA SER A 611 -4.51 13.84 14.85
C SER A 611 -3.58 13.26 15.91
N LYS A 612 -3.75 11.96 16.24
CA LYS A 612 -2.95 11.34 17.30
C LYS A 612 -1.46 11.26 16.95
N TYR A 613 -1.13 11.06 15.67
CA TYR A 613 0.25 11.10 15.20
C TYR A 613 0.89 12.45 15.48
N TYR A 614 0.22 13.55 15.13
CA TYR A 614 0.73 14.91 15.35
C TYR A 614 0.70 15.34 16.83
N GLU A 615 -0.29 14.90 17.60
CA GLU A 615 -0.39 15.17 19.04
C GLU A 615 0.86 14.70 19.79
N ASN A 616 1.44 13.55 19.44
CA ASN A 616 2.66 13.06 20.08
C ASN A 616 3.83 14.07 19.96
N PHE A 617 3.95 14.76 18.83
CA PHE A 617 4.97 15.80 18.63
C PHE A 617 4.67 17.10 19.37
N LEU A 618 3.38 17.39 19.62
CA LEU A 618 2.97 18.59 20.35
C LEU A 618 3.12 18.43 21.86
N ILE A 619 2.90 17.22 22.37
CA ILE A 619 2.96 16.90 23.80
C ILE A 619 4.40 16.75 24.27
N ASP A 620 5.25 16.01 23.53
CA ASP A 620 6.66 15.82 23.87
C ASP A 620 7.55 16.55 22.84
N ARG A 621 8.14 17.68 23.26
CA ARG A 621 9.08 18.47 22.43
C ARG A 621 10.30 17.67 21.99
N SER A 622 10.68 16.63 22.74
CA SER A 622 11.79 15.75 22.41
C SER A 622 11.38 14.56 21.53
N TYR A 623 10.09 14.36 21.27
CA TYR A 623 9.56 13.22 20.50
C TYR A 623 10.22 13.11 19.12
N ALA A 624 10.35 14.23 18.42
CA ALA A 624 11.04 14.33 17.15
C ALA A 624 12.48 13.77 17.19
N SER A 625 13.25 14.14 18.21
CA SER A 625 14.65 13.70 18.37
C SER A 625 14.81 12.24 18.78
N LYS A 626 13.77 11.66 19.39
CA LYS A 626 13.73 10.23 19.76
C LYS A 626 13.25 9.36 18.61
N LEU A 627 12.32 9.87 17.80
CA LEU A 627 11.78 9.17 16.66
C LEU A 627 12.70 9.26 15.44
N PHE A 628 13.33 10.40 15.17
CA PHE A 628 14.17 10.60 14.00
C PHE A 628 15.66 10.60 14.37
N HIS A 629 16.46 9.77 13.70
CA HIS A 629 17.90 9.70 13.94
C HIS A 629 18.65 11.01 13.62
N ASN A 630 18.11 11.83 12.71
CA ASN A 630 18.62 13.15 12.43
C ASN A 630 17.48 14.16 12.59
N PRO A 631 17.44 14.91 13.71
CA PRO A 631 16.46 15.95 13.91
C PRO A 631 16.65 17.12 12.93
N LYS A 632 17.76 17.24 12.20
CA LYS A 632 17.87 18.21 11.08
C LYS A 632 17.27 17.67 9.78
N LEU A 633 17.07 16.35 9.64
CA LEU A 633 16.26 15.73 8.57
C LEU A 633 14.75 15.82 8.86
N LEU A 634 14.35 16.75 9.73
CA LEU A 634 12.98 16.89 10.23
C LEU A 634 11.95 17.03 9.10
N SER A 635 12.30 17.45 7.89
CA SER A 635 11.52 17.01 6.73
C SER A 635 12.27 17.04 5.42
N PHE A 636 11.88 16.13 4.53
CA PHE A 636 11.97 16.32 3.08
C PHE A 636 11.58 17.77 2.67
N ASP A 637 10.54 18.32 3.29
CA ASP A 637 10.04 19.67 3.06
C ASP A 637 10.99 20.78 3.58
N ALA A 638 11.84 20.50 4.56
CA ALA A 638 12.81 21.42 5.17
C ALA A 638 14.18 21.38 4.46
N LEU A 639 14.58 20.21 3.95
CA LEU A 639 15.78 20.05 3.11
C LEU A 639 15.78 20.95 1.86
N ARG A 640 14.59 21.40 1.44
CA ARG A 640 14.39 22.29 0.28
C ARG A 640 14.75 23.75 0.55
N LYS A 641 14.77 24.22 1.81
CA LYS A 641 15.26 25.57 2.12
C LYS A 641 16.75 25.75 1.83
N SER A 642 17.53 24.67 1.89
CA SER A 642 18.96 24.66 1.58
C SER A 642 19.29 24.37 0.11
N ASN A 643 18.38 23.75 -0.65
CA ASN A 643 18.59 23.36 -2.05
C ASN A 643 17.51 23.99 -2.96
N HIS A 644 17.87 25.07 -3.65
CA HIS A 644 17.02 25.87 -4.55
C HIS A 644 16.43 25.09 -5.74
N PHE A 645 15.32 24.38 -5.55
CA PHE A 645 14.47 23.96 -6.68
C PHE A 645 13.00 24.23 -6.36
N SER A 646 12.44 25.31 -6.91
CA SER A 646 11.00 25.58 -6.81
C SER A 646 10.22 24.66 -7.76
N LEU A 647 9.03 24.20 -7.35
CA LEU A 647 8.16 23.35 -8.18
C LEU A 647 7.74 24.03 -9.50
N ASN A 648 7.69 25.36 -9.54
CA ASN A 648 7.37 26.14 -10.75
C ASN A 648 8.47 26.07 -11.82
N THR A 649 9.63 25.50 -11.50
CA THR A 649 10.75 25.29 -12.44
C THR A 649 10.77 23.85 -12.98
N VAL A 650 9.98 22.95 -12.39
CA VAL A 650 9.89 21.51 -12.73
C VAL A 650 8.56 21.16 -13.41
N TYR A 651 7.48 21.89 -13.11
CA TYR A 651 6.26 21.97 -13.93
C TYR A 651 6.47 22.92 -15.10
#